data_AF-A0AA36ML34-F1
#
_entry.id   AF-A0AA36ML34-F1
#
_cell.length_a   1.000
_cell.length_b   1.000
_cell.length_c   1.000
_cell.angle_alpha   90.00
_cell.angle_beta   90.00
_cell.angle_gamma   90.00
#
_symmetry.space_group_name_H-M   'P 1'
#
loop_
_entity.id
_entity.type
_entity.pdbx_description
1 polymer ?
#
loop_
_entity_poly.entity_id
_entity_poly.type
_entity_poly.pdbx_seq_one_letter_code
_entity_poly.pdbx_strand_id
1 'polypeptide(L)'
;MTSAWMDNIILLSDSYKVSHWRQYPPGTQYVYSYFESRGSDRDGWDEVCFFGLQYFLKRYLAGVVVTREKIDQAAKVYAQHFGDGVSDNPDLFFREGWEYILEKHGGRLPVKIKALPEGTVMPNKTVLVTVINTDPECFWLTNFLETLLVQVWYPMTVCTNSRYQKLSIQKGLEETGCEDWAPPGGTAFKLHDFGFRGVSSVESAALGGLGHLVNFMGSDTVIALAAAQEFYSAKRAIGFSIPASEHSTITSWGVEGELDAMQNMLEQYPTGLVACVSDSFDVFKACREYWGDALKDKIKGRISETSFGQLVVRPDSGDPEETCVAIMKILLEQFAEDVTVTKTGHKLLPPYIRVIQGDGVDYQSIPKILNRFKDEGIAAANITFGSGGALLQKVNRDTFKVAFKCAEIILEGGESREVFKDPLTDDGKASKKGRLTLQLASDIPSYAPEDVYQPRQGPDGVKGGTGHLHFSPDGKYVTVASGKGDPEKDLLVDVFENGEVLKEYKFGEIRKRADIPNGPWENSPDEPEEEEPAKVEKAAAPALNGVKPQPQLAPAMPYAAMPRPAAPFVMPTMRSASIPSQPMVMQPSPVGAARVTPVNRPSFVAAPQAPQVPQVNRPPSFVAAPMPQAGMTQPGMPQPGMPQPGMTQPGMTQPQAQSMYVPSQIRPAVPAQMQIAHPSFVAAPGYRPSFVAAPMQQVG
;
A
#
# COMPACT_ATOMS: atom_id res chain seq x y z
N MET A 1 -7.53 -23.60 -10.65
CA MET A 1 -7.24 -23.93 -9.25
C MET A 1 -6.17 -22.97 -8.79
N THR A 2 -6.38 -22.21 -7.72
CA THR A 2 -5.28 -21.63 -6.94
C THR A 2 -4.43 -22.78 -6.37
N SER A 3 -3.14 -22.53 -6.12
CA SER A 3 -2.28 -23.57 -5.54
C SER A 3 -2.61 -23.72 -4.05
N ALA A 4 -3.23 -24.85 -3.69
CA ALA A 4 -3.90 -25.08 -2.40
C ALA A 4 -3.08 -24.82 -1.12
N TRP A 5 -1.75 -24.65 -1.22
CA TRP A 5 -0.90 -24.23 -0.11
C TRP A 5 -1.09 -22.76 0.29
N MET A 6 -1.46 -21.87 -0.64
CA MET A 6 -1.77 -20.45 -0.35
C MET A 6 -3.11 -20.28 0.37
N ASP A 7 -4.01 -21.26 0.23
CA ASP A 7 -5.37 -21.22 0.78
C ASP A 7 -5.50 -21.92 2.16
N ASN A 8 -4.37 -22.34 2.76
CA ASN A 8 -4.34 -22.96 4.09
C ASN A 8 -3.96 -21.93 5.17
N ILE A 9 -4.96 -21.34 5.83
CA ILE A 9 -4.77 -20.34 6.90
C ILE A 9 -3.86 -20.82 8.03
N ILE A 10 -3.81 -22.14 8.29
CA ILE A 10 -2.98 -22.74 9.33
C ILE A 10 -1.48 -22.60 9.01
N LEU A 11 -1.11 -22.29 7.76
CA LEU A 11 0.25 -21.98 7.32
C LEU A 11 0.53 -20.48 7.19
N LEU A 12 -0.46 -19.60 7.35
CA LEU A 12 -0.35 -18.14 7.15
C LEU A 12 0.04 -17.37 8.44
N SER A 13 0.95 -17.96 9.22
CA SER A 13 1.45 -17.42 10.50
C SER A 13 2.96 -17.62 10.62
N ASP A 14 3.64 -16.67 11.29
CA ASP A 14 5.04 -16.83 11.66
C ASP A 14 5.25 -18.10 12.50
N SER A 15 6.32 -18.86 12.24
CA SER A 15 6.56 -20.16 12.88
C SER A 15 6.54 -20.12 14.41
N TYR A 16 7.10 -19.08 15.03
CA TYR A 16 7.17 -18.99 16.51
C TYR A 16 5.77 -19.02 17.17
N LYS A 17 4.75 -18.46 16.49
CA LYS A 17 3.36 -18.41 16.95
C LYS A 17 2.71 -19.80 17.06
N VAL A 18 3.17 -20.79 16.29
CA VAL A 18 2.69 -22.19 16.39
C VAL A 18 2.89 -22.76 17.80
N SER A 19 3.90 -22.28 18.53
CA SER A 19 4.18 -22.70 19.91
C SER A 19 3.50 -21.84 21.00
N HIS A 20 2.85 -20.72 20.65
CA HIS A 20 2.39 -19.72 21.63
C HIS A 20 1.30 -20.22 22.58
N TRP A 21 0.51 -21.21 22.18
CA TRP A 21 -0.50 -21.84 23.03
C TRP A 21 0.08 -22.41 24.35
N ARG A 22 1.37 -22.77 24.36
CA ARG A 22 2.12 -23.21 25.56
C ARG A 22 2.78 -22.07 26.35
N GLN A 23 2.75 -20.85 25.84
CA GLN A 23 3.46 -19.68 26.40
C GLN A 23 2.53 -18.70 27.13
N TYR A 24 1.23 -18.70 26.81
CA TYR A 24 0.24 -17.97 27.59
C TYR A 24 0.14 -18.51 29.02
N PRO A 25 -0.25 -17.69 30.01
CA PRO A 25 -0.49 -18.16 31.38
C PRO A 25 -1.50 -19.32 31.42
N PRO A 26 -1.29 -20.35 32.25
CA PRO A 26 -2.27 -21.42 32.45
C PRO A 26 -3.65 -20.84 32.81
N GLY A 27 -4.70 -21.41 32.22
CA GLY A 27 -6.07 -20.94 32.37
C GLY A 27 -6.43 -19.70 31.55
N THR A 28 -5.61 -19.24 30.59
CA THR A 28 -6.02 -18.15 29.68
C THR A 28 -7.19 -18.60 28.81
N GLN A 29 -8.30 -17.86 28.86
CA GLN A 29 -9.51 -18.11 28.07
C GLN A 29 -9.74 -17.07 26.96
N TYR A 30 -9.34 -15.81 27.18
CA TYR A 30 -9.46 -14.78 26.16
C TYR A 30 -8.17 -13.98 26.01
N VAL A 31 -7.82 -13.66 24.77
CA VAL A 31 -6.72 -12.76 24.40
C VAL A 31 -7.28 -11.68 23.51
N TYR A 32 -7.01 -10.43 23.86
CA TYR A 32 -7.46 -9.24 23.15
C TYR A 32 -6.26 -8.45 22.63
N SER A 33 -6.25 -8.19 21.32
CA SER A 33 -5.22 -7.43 20.62
C SER A 33 -5.79 -6.26 19.83
N TYR A 34 -4.94 -5.31 19.46
CA TYR A 34 -5.29 -4.14 18.66
C TYR A 34 -4.21 -3.79 17.62
N PHE A 35 -4.58 -3.04 16.59
CA PHE A 35 -3.73 -2.55 15.50
C PHE A 35 -3.69 -1.00 15.53
N GLU A 36 -2.49 -0.42 15.39
CA GLU A 36 -2.29 1.04 15.28
C GLU A 36 -1.19 1.39 14.26
N SER A 37 -1.29 2.56 13.64
CA SER A 37 -0.12 3.29 13.15
C SER A 37 0.55 3.98 14.35
N ARG A 38 1.89 3.98 14.42
CA ARG A 38 2.63 4.61 15.54
C ARG A 38 3.26 5.95 15.19
N GLY A 39 3.14 6.38 13.94
CA GLY A 39 3.82 7.54 13.37
C GLY A 39 4.55 7.16 12.08
N SER A 40 4.82 8.14 11.22
CA SER A 40 5.46 7.91 9.93
C SER A 40 7.00 7.86 9.99
N ASP A 41 7.66 7.32 8.95
CA ASP A 41 9.09 7.56 8.66
C ASP A 41 9.34 8.80 7.78
N ARG A 42 8.27 9.50 7.37
CA ARG A 42 8.28 10.74 6.58
C ARG A 42 7.76 11.91 7.42
N ASP A 43 8.42 13.07 7.31
CA ASP A 43 8.05 14.27 8.05
C ASP A 43 6.70 14.84 7.57
N GLY A 44 5.87 15.30 8.52
CA GLY A 44 4.52 15.82 8.25
C GLY A 44 3.47 14.79 7.84
N TRP A 45 3.81 13.49 7.86
CA TRP A 45 2.88 12.40 7.52
C TRP A 45 2.14 11.91 8.77
N ASP A 46 1.40 12.84 9.38
CA ASP A 46 0.77 12.66 10.69
C ASP A 46 -0.55 11.88 10.67
N GLU A 47 -1.08 11.54 9.49
CA GLU A 47 -2.32 10.79 9.29
C GLU A 47 -2.11 9.47 8.50
N VAL A 48 -3.03 8.53 8.67
CA VAL A 48 -3.22 7.34 7.83
C VAL A 48 -4.66 7.26 7.30
N CYS A 49 -4.82 6.85 6.05
CA CYS A 49 -6.10 6.47 5.46
C CYS A 49 -6.29 4.96 5.63
N PHE A 50 -7.13 4.55 6.57
CA PHE A 50 -7.31 3.13 6.92
C PHE A 50 -8.02 2.36 5.79
N PHE A 51 -7.36 1.41 5.15
CA PHE A 51 -7.90 0.68 3.99
C PHE A 51 -7.28 -0.72 3.85
N GLY A 52 -8.07 -1.69 3.37
CA GLY A 52 -7.61 -3.01 2.95
C GLY A 52 -7.93 -4.19 3.88
N LEU A 53 -8.58 -3.99 5.04
CA LEU A 53 -8.94 -5.08 5.97
C LEU A 53 -10.01 -6.02 5.38
N GLN A 54 -11.04 -5.47 4.74
CA GLN A 54 -12.15 -6.19 4.09
C GLN A 54 -11.67 -7.21 3.08
N TYR A 55 -10.55 -6.94 2.38
CA TYR A 55 -9.85 -7.94 1.58
C TYR A 55 -9.46 -9.15 2.44
N PHE A 56 -8.66 -8.97 3.48
CA PHE A 56 -8.18 -10.08 4.32
C PHE A 56 -9.33 -10.82 5.03
N LEU A 57 -10.38 -10.10 5.46
CA LEU A 57 -11.59 -10.71 6.01
C LEU A 57 -12.24 -11.68 5.01
N LYS A 58 -12.59 -11.19 3.81
CA LYS A 58 -13.27 -11.98 2.77
C LYS A 58 -12.38 -13.07 2.15
N ARG A 59 -11.08 -12.77 1.94
CA ARG A 59 -10.12 -13.65 1.25
C ARG A 59 -9.62 -14.82 2.09
N TYR A 60 -9.45 -14.62 3.41
CA TYR A 60 -8.71 -15.54 4.26
C TYR A 60 -9.40 -15.97 5.56
N LEU A 61 -10.30 -15.15 6.13
CA LEU A 61 -10.92 -15.43 7.45
C LEU A 61 -12.39 -15.89 7.35
N ALA A 62 -13.12 -15.47 6.31
CA ALA A 62 -14.55 -15.74 6.15
C ALA A 62 -14.85 -17.16 5.64
N GLY A 63 -15.97 -17.72 6.12
CA GLY A 63 -16.44 -19.06 5.77
C GLY A 63 -15.64 -20.19 6.43
N VAL A 64 -15.66 -21.37 5.80
CA VAL A 64 -14.99 -22.58 6.29
C VAL A 64 -13.53 -22.56 5.84
N VAL A 65 -12.68 -21.98 6.69
CA VAL A 65 -11.24 -21.77 6.38
C VAL A 65 -10.35 -22.86 6.97
N VAL A 66 -10.82 -23.60 7.97
CA VAL A 66 -10.17 -24.80 8.54
C VAL A 66 -10.87 -26.06 8.00
N THR A 67 -10.09 -27.04 7.53
CA THR A 67 -10.60 -28.36 7.10
C THR A 67 -9.66 -29.47 7.57
N ARG A 68 -10.11 -30.73 7.54
CA ARG A 68 -9.29 -31.90 7.94
C ARG A 68 -7.98 -31.96 7.16
N GLU A 69 -8.06 -31.76 5.85
CA GLU A 69 -6.93 -31.79 4.92
C GLU A 69 -5.93 -30.66 5.22
N LYS A 70 -6.43 -29.46 5.57
CA LYS A 70 -5.60 -28.32 5.97
C LYS A 70 -4.87 -28.57 7.28
N ILE A 71 -5.54 -29.19 8.26
CA ILE A 71 -4.96 -29.59 9.56
C ILE A 71 -3.86 -30.63 9.33
N ASP A 72 -4.14 -31.70 8.60
CA ASP A 72 -3.19 -32.79 8.39
C ASP A 72 -2.00 -32.38 7.50
N GLN A 73 -2.21 -31.46 6.54
CA GLN A 73 -1.13 -30.79 5.81
C GLN A 73 -0.25 -29.95 6.75
N ALA A 74 -0.86 -29.09 7.58
CA ALA A 74 -0.11 -28.20 8.47
C ALA A 74 0.64 -28.96 9.56
N ALA A 75 0.03 -29.99 10.15
CA ALA A 75 0.68 -30.89 11.09
C ALA A 75 1.95 -31.49 10.50
N LYS A 76 1.89 -32.01 9.26
CA LYS A 76 3.05 -32.56 8.56
C LYS A 76 4.12 -31.50 8.29
N VAL A 77 3.74 -30.32 7.80
CA VAL A 77 4.69 -29.23 7.50
C VAL A 77 5.39 -28.76 8.78
N TYR A 78 4.67 -28.56 9.88
CA TYR A 78 5.27 -28.11 11.13
C TYR A 78 6.09 -29.19 11.84
N ALA A 79 5.67 -30.46 11.78
CA ALA A 79 6.48 -31.56 12.30
C ALA A 79 7.86 -31.61 11.62
N GLN A 80 7.92 -31.40 10.30
CA GLN A 80 9.17 -31.34 9.55
C GLN A 80 9.95 -30.03 9.82
N HIS A 81 9.25 -28.89 9.92
CA HIS A 81 9.88 -27.58 10.13
C HIS A 81 10.54 -27.42 11.52
N PHE A 82 9.99 -28.06 12.56
CA PHE A 82 10.56 -28.04 13.92
C PHE A 82 11.35 -29.30 14.28
N GLY A 83 11.60 -30.19 13.31
CA GLY A 83 12.48 -31.34 13.46
C GLY A 83 13.96 -30.97 13.53
N ASP A 84 14.83 -31.96 13.74
CA ASP A 84 16.30 -31.79 13.72
C ASP A 84 16.92 -32.00 12.33
N GLY A 85 16.08 -32.18 11.30
CA GLY A 85 16.48 -32.51 9.92
C GLY A 85 16.69 -34.01 9.67
N VAL A 86 16.56 -34.85 10.70
CA VAL A 86 16.60 -36.32 10.62
C VAL A 86 15.32 -36.96 11.17
N SER A 87 14.65 -36.27 12.09
CA SER A 87 13.42 -36.67 12.78
C SER A 87 12.40 -35.54 12.82
N ASP A 88 11.12 -35.89 12.67
CA ASP A 88 9.98 -34.97 12.72
C ASP A 88 9.58 -34.71 14.19
N ASN A 89 9.16 -33.48 14.49
CA ASN A 89 8.74 -32.99 15.82
C ASN A 89 7.26 -32.57 15.81
N PRO A 90 6.31 -33.53 15.84
CA PRO A 90 4.88 -33.23 15.76
C PRO A 90 4.36 -32.45 16.97
N ASP A 91 4.98 -32.64 18.14
CA ASP A 91 4.50 -32.18 19.45
C ASP A 91 4.32 -30.67 19.59
N LEU A 92 4.90 -29.83 18.71
CA LEU A 92 4.76 -28.37 18.81
C LEU A 92 3.48 -27.82 18.16
N PHE A 93 2.91 -28.52 17.19
CA PHE A 93 1.69 -28.08 16.50
C PHE A 93 0.45 -28.42 17.33
N PHE A 94 -0.38 -27.41 17.63
CA PHE A 94 -1.61 -27.61 18.42
C PHE A 94 -2.74 -28.21 17.59
N ARG A 95 -2.60 -29.49 17.22
CA ARG A 95 -3.56 -30.16 16.33
C ARG A 95 -4.96 -30.19 16.93
N GLU A 96 -5.04 -30.42 18.24
CA GLU A 96 -6.27 -30.49 19.03
C GLU A 96 -7.04 -29.16 19.00
N GLY A 97 -6.34 -28.02 19.09
CA GLY A 97 -6.95 -26.69 18.99
C GLY A 97 -7.55 -26.40 17.62
N TRP A 98 -6.93 -26.88 16.55
CA TRP A 98 -7.48 -26.77 15.19
C TRP A 98 -8.60 -27.78 14.91
N GLU A 99 -8.52 -28.99 15.47
CA GLU A 99 -9.60 -29.98 15.43
C GLU A 99 -10.83 -29.46 16.19
N TYR A 100 -10.65 -28.81 17.34
CA TYR A 100 -11.74 -28.14 18.05
C TYR A 100 -12.42 -27.07 17.18
N ILE A 101 -11.65 -26.22 16.47
CA ILE A 101 -12.24 -25.23 15.53
C ILE A 101 -13.00 -25.92 14.39
N LEU A 102 -12.49 -27.04 13.86
CA LEU A 102 -13.18 -27.83 12.84
C LEU A 102 -14.51 -28.42 13.34
N GLU A 103 -14.50 -29.02 14.53
CA GLU A 103 -15.60 -29.85 15.04
C GLU A 103 -16.64 -29.04 15.83
N LYS A 104 -16.22 -28.01 16.57
CA LYS A 104 -17.11 -27.10 17.34
C LYS A 104 -17.71 -26.01 16.46
N HIS A 105 -16.89 -25.37 15.63
CA HIS A 105 -17.24 -24.17 14.85
C HIS A 105 -17.40 -24.45 13.35
N GLY A 106 -17.42 -25.72 12.95
CA GLY A 106 -17.58 -26.12 11.54
C GLY A 106 -16.44 -25.63 10.64
N GLY A 107 -15.25 -25.41 11.20
CA GLY A 107 -14.08 -24.89 10.49
C GLY A 107 -14.08 -23.36 10.27
N ARG A 108 -14.98 -22.64 10.92
CA ARG A 108 -15.03 -21.16 10.97
C ARG A 108 -14.23 -20.65 12.16
N LEU A 109 -13.63 -19.46 12.05
CA LEU A 109 -12.78 -18.90 13.11
C LEU A 109 -13.61 -18.25 14.22
N PRO A 110 -13.55 -18.72 15.49
CA PRO A 110 -14.22 -18.07 16.61
C PRO A 110 -13.41 -16.84 17.08
N VAL A 111 -13.43 -15.79 16.28
CA VAL A 111 -12.91 -14.45 16.60
C VAL A 111 -13.94 -13.38 16.24
N LYS A 112 -13.92 -12.27 16.98
CA LYS A 112 -14.66 -11.04 16.71
C LYS A 112 -13.67 -9.90 16.45
N ILE A 113 -13.92 -9.11 15.41
CA ILE A 113 -13.06 -8.01 14.96
C ILE A 113 -13.90 -6.74 14.88
N LYS A 114 -13.44 -5.70 15.59
CA LYS A 114 -13.89 -4.32 15.43
C LYS A 114 -12.89 -3.54 14.59
N ALA A 115 -13.36 -2.62 13.74
CA ALA A 115 -12.49 -1.75 12.95
C ALA A 115 -13.13 -0.39 12.68
N LEU A 116 -12.29 0.58 12.31
CA LEU A 116 -12.77 1.79 11.65
C LEU A 116 -13.39 1.48 10.28
N PRO A 117 -14.37 2.28 9.82
CA PRO A 117 -14.83 2.23 8.43
C PRO A 117 -13.72 2.50 7.41
N GLU A 118 -13.57 1.66 6.38
CA GLU A 118 -12.46 1.79 5.41
C GLU A 118 -12.55 3.05 4.56
N GLY A 119 -11.44 3.75 4.40
CA GLY A 119 -11.35 5.10 3.83
C GLY A 119 -11.29 6.18 4.91
N THR A 120 -11.62 5.89 6.17
CA THR A 120 -11.50 6.89 7.25
C THR A 120 -10.04 7.32 7.43
N VAL A 121 -9.82 8.63 7.38
CA VAL A 121 -8.52 9.26 7.62
C VAL A 121 -8.39 9.57 9.11
N MET A 122 -7.31 9.09 9.73
CA MET A 122 -7.06 9.24 11.16
C MET A 122 -5.65 9.71 11.45
N PRO A 123 -5.43 10.58 12.45
CA PRO A 123 -4.12 10.82 13.00
C PRO A 123 -3.43 9.55 13.51
N ASN A 124 -2.11 9.50 13.38
CA ASN A 124 -1.26 8.45 13.93
C ASN A 124 -1.46 8.26 15.45
N LYS A 125 -1.09 7.08 15.96
CA LYS A 125 -1.24 6.64 17.38
C LYS A 125 -2.68 6.45 17.84
N THR A 126 -3.66 6.44 16.94
CA THR A 126 -5.03 5.97 17.19
C THR A 126 -5.14 4.46 16.98
N VAL A 127 -6.07 3.80 17.69
CA VAL A 127 -6.43 2.40 17.39
C VAL A 127 -7.31 2.35 16.13
N LEU A 128 -7.04 1.38 15.24
CA LEU A 128 -7.74 1.25 13.94
C LEU A 128 -8.53 -0.07 13.82
N VAL A 129 -8.04 -1.13 14.47
CA VAL A 129 -8.67 -2.47 14.51
C VAL A 129 -8.45 -3.08 15.90
N THR A 130 -9.40 -3.86 16.41
CA THR A 130 -9.25 -4.69 17.61
C THR A 130 -9.80 -6.10 17.37
N VAL A 131 -9.20 -7.10 18.02
CA VAL A 131 -9.47 -8.54 17.80
C VAL A 131 -9.54 -9.27 19.13
N ILE A 132 -10.54 -10.13 19.30
CA ILE A 132 -10.65 -11.09 20.41
C ILE A 132 -11.09 -12.46 19.86
N ASN A 133 -10.69 -13.56 20.49
CA ASN A 133 -11.36 -14.84 20.34
C ASN A 133 -12.75 -14.80 21.02
N THR A 134 -13.71 -15.56 20.51
CA THR A 134 -15.08 -15.65 21.06
C THR A 134 -15.35 -16.94 21.83
N ASP A 135 -14.46 -17.93 21.71
CA ASP A 135 -14.52 -19.21 22.43
C ASP A 135 -13.29 -19.34 23.36
N PRO A 136 -13.47 -19.72 24.65
CA PRO A 136 -12.38 -19.92 25.62
C PRO A 136 -11.23 -20.81 25.15
N GLU A 137 -11.50 -21.89 24.42
CA GLU A 137 -10.48 -22.86 23.98
C GLU A 137 -9.61 -22.30 22.83
N CYS A 138 -10.01 -21.16 22.27
CA CYS A 138 -9.37 -20.50 21.13
C CYS A 138 -8.55 -19.26 21.51
N PHE A 139 -8.19 -19.09 22.79
CA PHE A 139 -7.38 -17.97 23.30
C PHE A 139 -6.13 -17.65 22.46
N TRP A 140 -5.45 -18.69 21.97
CA TRP A 140 -4.21 -18.60 21.18
C TRP A 140 -4.44 -18.03 19.76
N LEU A 141 -5.67 -18.07 19.23
CA LEU A 141 -6.00 -17.73 17.85
C LEU A 141 -5.82 -16.23 17.56
N THR A 142 -6.15 -15.34 18.52
CA THR A 142 -6.07 -13.88 18.37
C THR A 142 -4.71 -13.41 17.84
N ASN A 143 -3.61 -13.93 18.40
CA ASN A 143 -2.25 -13.58 17.98
C ASN A 143 -1.61 -14.60 17.03
N PHE A 144 -2.29 -15.70 16.70
CA PHE A 144 -1.93 -16.50 15.52
C PHE A 144 -2.24 -15.71 14.24
N LEU A 145 -3.43 -15.11 14.16
CA LEU A 145 -3.88 -14.30 13.03
C LEU A 145 -3.10 -12.99 12.83
N GLU A 146 -2.25 -12.59 13.79
CA GLU A 146 -1.45 -11.35 13.76
C GLU A 146 -0.58 -11.23 12.49
N THR A 147 0.11 -12.29 12.07
CA THR A 147 1.03 -12.22 10.91
C THR A 147 0.31 -11.87 9.61
N LEU A 148 -0.93 -12.34 9.47
CA LEU A 148 -1.77 -12.07 8.31
C LEU A 148 -2.48 -10.72 8.44
N LEU A 149 -3.11 -10.42 9.58
CA LEU A 149 -3.82 -9.16 9.80
C LEU A 149 -2.89 -7.93 9.82
N VAL A 150 -1.61 -8.10 10.18
CA VAL A 150 -0.60 -7.04 10.05
C VAL A 150 -0.40 -6.63 8.59
N GLN A 151 -0.61 -7.51 7.61
CA GLN A 151 -0.41 -7.21 6.18
C GLN A 151 -1.34 -6.13 5.62
N VAL A 152 -2.41 -5.78 6.34
CA VAL A 152 -3.21 -4.56 6.13
C VAL A 152 -2.34 -3.30 6.10
N TRP A 153 -1.13 -3.32 6.70
CA TRP A 153 -0.13 -2.25 6.55
C TRP A 153 0.07 -1.85 5.09
N TYR A 154 0.08 -2.82 4.15
CA TYR A 154 0.45 -2.57 2.76
C TYR A 154 -0.59 -1.75 1.99
N PRO A 155 -1.86 -2.19 1.81
CA PRO A 155 -2.89 -1.39 1.15
C PRO A 155 -3.14 -0.06 1.88
N MET A 156 -3.09 -0.03 3.22
CA MET A 156 -3.19 1.21 4.01
C MET A 156 -2.05 2.19 3.72
N THR A 157 -0.81 1.70 3.65
CA THR A 157 0.37 2.53 3.37
C THR A 157 0.37 3.04 1.93
N VAL A 158 -0.01 2.21 0.95
CA VAL A 158 -0.13 2.65 -0.45
C VAL A 158 -1.27 3.65 -0.61
N CYS A 159 -2.42 3.41 0.02
CA CYS A 159 -3.54 4.36 0.03
C CYS A 159 -3.14 5.71 0.61
N THR A 160 -2.42 5.71 1.73
CA THR A 160 -1.95 6.95 2.37
C THR A 160 -0.82 7.62 1.56
N ASN A 161 0.10 6.84 0.99
CA ASN A 161 1.15 7.31 0.07
C ASN A 161 0.57 8.01 -1.16
N SER A 162 -0.51 7.44 -1.70
CA SER A 162 -1.26 8.04 -2.80
C SER A 162 -2.02 9.29 -2.37
N ARG A 163 -2.62 9.32 -1.16
CA ARG A 163 -3.34 10.50 -0.63
C ARG A 163 -2.43 11.71 -0.45
N TYR A 164 -1.23 11.54 0.12
CA TYR A 164 -0.28 12.65 0.27
C TYR A 164 0.20 13.20 -1.08
N GLN A 165 0.36 12.35 -2.10
CA GLN A 165 0.63 12.82 -3.46
C GLN A 165 -0.59 13.58 -4.04
N LYS A 166 -1.82 13.13 -3.79
CA LYS A 166 -3.06 13.86 -4.17
C LYS A 166 -3.11 15.26 -3.53
N LEU A 167 -2.76 15.39 -2.25
CA LEU A 167 -2.66 16.68 -1.55
C LEU A 167 -1.64 17.63 -2.20
N SER A 168 -0.44 17.15 -2.53
CA SER A 168 0.58 17.96 -3.23
C SER A 168 0.13 18.42 -4.61
N ILE A 169 -0.55 17.54 -5.37
CA ILE A 169 -1.07 17.89 -6.69
C ILE A 169 -2.24 18.88 -6.59
N GLN A 170 -3.18 18.68 -5.66
CA GLN A 170 -4.31 19.60 -5.43
C GLN A 170 -3.79 21.02 -5.15
N LYS A 171 -2.84 21.14 -4.21
CA LYS A 171 -2.19 22.42 -3.91
C LYS A 171 -1.55 23.06 -5.15
N GLY A 172 -0.84 22.27 -5.97
CA GLY A 172 -0.23 22.76 -7.21
C GLY A 172 -1.25 23.24 -8.25
N LEU A 173 -2.42 22.60 -8.33
CA LEU A 173 -3.53 23.05 -9.17
C LEU A 173 -4.13 24.37 -8.66
N GLU A 174 -4.45 24.44 -7.37
CA GLU A 174 -5.03 25.64 -6.73
C GLU A 174 -4.09 26.85 -6.82
N GLU A 175 -2.81 26.69 -6.46
CA GLU A 175 -1.83 27.79 -6.53
C GLU A 175 -1.56 28.26 -7.98
N THR A 176 -1.80 27.41 -8.99
CA THR A 176 -1.69 27.78 -10.41
C THR A 176 -3.04 28.06 -11.10
N GLY A 177 -4.14 28.18 -10.33
CA GLY A 177 -5.46 28.57 -10.84
C GLY A 177 -6.11 27.56 -11.78
N CYS A 178 -5.90 26.27 -11.50
CA CYS A 178 -6.26 25.11 -12.32
C CYS A 178 -7.34 24.20 -11.73
N GLU A 179 -7.98 24.61 -10.62
CA GLU A 179 -8.98 23.80 -9.91
C GLU A 179 -10.24 23.52 -10.75
N ASP A 180 -10.59 24.40 -11.68
CA ASP A 180 -11.75 24.28 -12.58
C ASP A 180 -11.52 23.33 -13.78
N TRP A 181 -10.34 22.70 -13.92
CA TRP A 181 -9.93 22.06 -15.17
C TRP A 181 -10.46 20.63 -15.39
N ALA A 182 -11.36 20.51 -16.38
CA ALA A 182 -11.80 19.30 -17.12
C ALA A 182 -12.56 18.19 -16.33
N PRO A 183 -13.84 17.88 -16.65
CA PRO A 183 -14.64 16.90 -15.91
C PRO A 183 -14.16 15.42 -16.00
N PRO A 184 -14.37 14.61 -14.93
CA PRO A 184 -14.72 15.03 -13.56
C PRO A 184 -13.53 15.77 -12.93
N GLY A 185 -13.80 16.99 -12.43
CA GLY A 185 -12.77 18.03 -12.24
C GLY A 185 -11.63 17.68 -11.29
N GLY A 186 -10.45 18.22 -11.59
CA GLY A 186 -9.33 18.32 -10.63
C GLY A 186 -8.43 17.08 -10.57
N THR A 187 -8.15 16.61 -9.35
CA THR A 187 -7.04 15.68 -9.08
C THR A 187 -7.23 14.25 -9.57
N ALA A 188 -8.46 13.83 -9.92
CA ALA A 188 -8.84 12.43 -10.15
C ALA A 188 -7.91 11.62 -11.09
N PHE A 189 -7.38 12.25 -12.14
CA PHE A 189 -6.52 11.63 -13.16
C PHE A 189 -5.08 12.20 -13.20
N LYS A 190 -4.66 12.89 -12.14
CA LYS A 190 -3.36 13.58 -12.13
C LYS A 190 -2.17 12.75 -11.65
N LEU A 191 -2.42 11.62 -10.98
CA LEU A 191 -1.45 10.55 -10.77
C LEU A 191 -2.04 9.25 -11.33
N HIS A 192 -1.24 8.53 -12.12
CA HIS A 192 -1.59 7.28 -12.77
C HIS A 192 -0.65 6.18 -12.30
N ASP A 193 -1.19 5.02 -11.97
CA ASP A 193 -0.42 3.88 -11.47
C ASP A 193 0.18 3.03 -12.61
N PHE A 194 1.51 3.03 -12.68
CA PHE A 194 2.32 2.19 -13.58
C PHE A 194 2.99 1.01 -12.82
N GLY A 195 2.52 0.68 -11.62
CA GLY A 195 3.23 -0.12 -10.63
C GLY A 195 3.24 -1.63 -10.84
N PHE A 196 2.35 -2.20 -11.65
CA PHE A 196 2.21 -3.65 -11.82
C PHE A 196 3.54 -4.37 -12.13
N ARG A 197 4.38 -3.82 -13.03
CA ARG A 197 5.68 -4.42 -13.39
C ARG A 197 6.79 -4.19 -12.33
N GLY A 198 6.52 -3.42 -11.28
CA GLY A 198 7.49 -2.99 -10.26
C GLY A 198 7.20 -3.46 -8.84
N VAL A 199 6.21 -4.34 -8.63
CA VAL A 199 5.86 -4.93 -7.31
C VAL A 199 6.28 -6.40 -7.19
N SER A 200 6.38 -6.88 -5.95
CA SER A 200 6.84 -8.22 -5.61
C SER A 200 5.91 -9.38 -5.98
N SER A 201 4.61 -9.14 -6.19
CA SER A 201 3.65 -10.19 -6.55
C SER A 201 2.37 -9.65 -7.21
N VAL A 202 1.56 -10.54 -7.78
CA VAL A 202 0.23 -10.22 -8.35
C VAL A 202 -0.77 -9.81 -7.27
N GLU A 203 -0.67 -10.35 -6.06
CA GLU A 203 -1.50 -9.93 -4.91
C GLU A 203 -1.08 -8.53 -4.41
N SER A 204 0.22 -8.26 -4.39
CA SER A 204 0.75 -6.91 -4.14
C SER A 204 0.28 -5.91 -5.20
N ALA A 205 0.24 -6.29 -6.47
CA ALA A 205 -0.30 -5.46 -7.53
C ALA A 205 -1.80 -5.14 -7.31
N ALA A 206 -2.59 -6.15 -6.94
CA ALA A 206 -4.01 -5.98 -6.63
C ALA A 206 -4.24 -5.03 -5.43
N LEU A 207 -3.57 -5.28 -4.30
CA LEU A 207 -3.74 -4.51 -3.07
C LEU A 207 -3.16 -3.09 -3.16
N GLY A 208 -2.03 -2.93 -3.84
CA GLY A 208 -1.40 -1.65 -4.07
C GLY A 208 -2.24 -0.78 -5.02
N GLY A 209 -2.61 -1.32 -6.18
CA GLY A 209 -3.47 -0.61 -7.14
C GLY A 209 -4.84 -0.25 -6.54
N LEU A 210 -5.43 -1.13 -5.72
CA LEU A 210 -6.63 -0.81 -4.95
C LEU A 210 -6.43 0.41 -4.04
N GLY A 211 -5.36 0.45 -3.25
CA GLY A 211 -5.05 1.59 -2.37
C GLY A 211 -4.83 2.90 -3.15
N HIS A 212 -4.18 2.84 -4.30
CA HIS A 212 -4.06 3.99 -5.19
C HIS A 212 -5.44 4.46 -5.73
N LEU A 213 -6.29 3.52 -6.16
CA LEU A 213 -7.59 3.82 -6.74
C LEU A 213 -8.61 4.39 -5.73
N VAL A 214 -8.40 4.28 -4.43
CA VAL A 214 -9.17 5.06 -3.42
C VAL A 214 -8.98 6.57 -3.65
N ASN A 215 -7.83 6.99 -4.15
CA ASN A 215 -7.45 8.39 -4.30
C ASN A 215 -7.68 8.91 -5.73
N PHE A 216 -7.33 8.11 -6.73
CA PHE A 216 -7.31 8.45 -8.16
C PHE A 216 -8.10 7.46 -9.02
N MET A 217 -8.20 7.73 -10.32
CA MET A 217 -8.88 6.90 -11.32
C MET A 217 -7.97 6.41 -12.45
N GLY A 218 -6.68 6.77 -12.49
CA GLY A 218 -5.73 6.30 -13.52
C GLY A 218 -4.91 5.09 -13.07
N SER A 219 -4.98 3.94 -13.75
CA SER A 219 -4.12 2.78 -13.45
C SER A 219 -4.00 1.82 -14.62
N ASP A 220 -2.77 1.36 -14.87
CA ASP A 220 -2.44 0.23 -15.76
C ASP A 220 -2.36 -1.11 -14.99
N THR A 221 -2.51 -1.09 -13.67
CA THR A 221 -2.49 -2.29 -12.81
C THR A 221 -3.85 -2.99 -12.84
N VAL A 222 -4.23 -3.52 -14.01
CA VAL A 222 -5.54 -4.09 -14.33
C VAL A 222 -6.09 -5.06 -13.27
N ILE A 223 -5.22 -5.83 -12.60
CA ILE A 223 -5.62 -6.78 -11.55
C ILE A 223 -6.31 -6.12 -10.34
N ALA A 224 -6.01 -4.85 -10.05
CA ALA A 224 -6.70 -4.09 -9.01
C ALA A 224 -8.19 -3.85 -9.33
N LEU A 225 -8.56 -3.78 -10.61
CA LEU A 225 -9.96 -3.63 -11.05
C LEU A 225 -10.75 -4.92 -10.75
N ALA A 226 -10.17 -6.09 -11.01
CA ALA A 226 -10.77 -7.37 -10.67
C ALA A 226 -10.91 -7.54 -9.14
N ALA A 227 -9.91 -7.12 -8.37
CA ALA A 227 -9.97 -7.13 -6.91
C ALA A 227 -11.02 -6.15 -6.35
N ALA A 228 -11.30 -5.03 -7.02
CA ALA A 228 -12.39 -4.12 -6.64
C ALA A 228 -13.77 -4.75 -6.87
N GLN A 229 -13.94 -5.53 -7.94
CA GLN A 229 -15.17 -6.26 -8.23
C GLN A 229 -15.42 -7.35 -7.17
N GLU A 230 -14.41 -8.20 -6.90
CA GLU A 230 -14.51 -9.33 -5.98
C GLU A 230 -14.67 -8.90 -4.51
N PHE A 231 -13.80 -8.00 -4.03
CA PHE A 231 -13.69 -7.71 -2.60
C PHE A 231 -14.49 -6.48 -2.15
N TYR A 232 -14.76 -5.54 -3.06
CA TYR A 232 -15.45 -4.27 -2.77
C TYR A 232 -16.72 -4.03 -3.61
N SER A 233 -17.22 -5.09 -4.26
CA SER A 233 -18.51 -5.14 -4.95
C SER A 233 -18.70 -4.07 -6.05
N ALA A 234 -17.60 -3.63 -6.67
CA ALA A 234 -17.64 -2.60 -7.70
C ALA A 234 -18.36 -3.07 -8.97
N LYS A 235 -19.57 -2.54 -9.24
CA LYS A 235 -20.39 -2.90 -10.41
C LYS A 235 -19.75 -2.55 -11.77
N ARG A 236 -18.79 -1.62 -11.82
CA ARG A 236 -18.11 -1.11 -13.03
C ARG A 236 -16.62 -0.91 -12.75
N ALA A 237 -15.83 -0.68 -13.80
CA ALA A 237 -14.42 -0.32 -13.64
C ALA A 237 -14.27 0.97 -12.82
N ILE A 238 -13.55 0.89 -11.69
CA ILE A 238 -13.29 2.04 -10.81
C ILE A 238 -12.09 2.89 -11.26
N GLY A 239 -11.23 2.32 -12.11
CA GLY A 239 -10.05 2.93 -12.69
C GLY A 239 -10.00 2.68 -14.20
N PHE A 240 -9.27 3.53 -14.90
CA PHE A 240 -9.27 3.68 -16.35
C PHE A 240 -7.85 3.91 -16.85
N SER A 241 -7.64 3.66 -18.15
CA SER A 241 -6.42 4.03 -18.87
C SER A 241 -6.75 4.39 -20.32
N ILE A 242 -5.73 4.81 -21.06
CA ILE A 242 -5.80 5.33 -22.43
C ILE A 242 -4.82 4.57 -23.32
N PRO A 243 -4.98 4.57 -24.66
CA PRO A 243 -3.95 4.09 -25.57
C PRO A 243 -2.62 4.81 -25.32
N ALA A 244 -1.57 4.04 -25.09
CA ALA A 244 -0.22 4.55 -24.80
C ALA A 244 0.83 3.73 -25.57
N SER A 245 1.87 4.39 -26.08
CA SER A 245 3.06 3.68 -26.58
C SER A 245 4.05 3.38 -25.45
N GLU A 246 4.84 2.31 -25.63
CA GLU A 246 6.09 2.10 -24.91
C GLU A 246 7.27 1.98 -25.89
N HIS A 247 8.50 2.08 -25.41
CA HIS A 247 9.73 2.16 -26.21
C HIS A 247 9.81 1.11 -27.34
N SER A 248 9.35 -0.12 -27.11
CA SER A 248 9.33 -1.19 -28.12
C SER A 248 8.49 -0.83 -29.36
N THR A 249 7.39 -0.11 -29.18
CA THR A 249 6.44 0.27 -30.26
C THR A 249 6.89 1.49 -31.07
N ILE A 250 7.87 2.26 -30.58
CA ILE A 250 8.51 3.37 -31.30
C ILE A 250 9.81 2.89 -31.94
N THR A 251 10.73 2.33 -31.15
CA THR A 251 12.07 1.91 -31.61
C THR A 251 12.06 0.80 -32.67
N SER A 252 10.97 0.03 -32.80
CA SER A 252 10.80 -0.98 -33.87
C SER A 252 10.67 -0.39 -35.28
N TRP A 253 10.42 0.93 -35.42
CA TRP A 253 10.48 1.66 -36.69
C TRP A 253 11.91 2.13 -37.03
N GLY A 254 12.87 1.93 -36.13
CA GLY A 254 14.25 2.43 -36.26
C GLY A 254 14.39 3.92 -35.93
N VAL A 255 15.64 4.40 -35.87
CA VAL A 255 15.96 5.79 -35.51
C VAL A 255 15.41 6.79 -36.54
N GLU A 256 15.46 6.41 -37.82
CA GLU A 256 14.97 7.23 -38.93
C GLU A 256 13.43 7.29 -39.00
N GLY A 257 12.75 6.28 -38.43
CA GLY A 257 11.28 6.14 -38.44
C GLY A 257 10.57 6.62 -37.17
N GLU A 258 11.24 7.32 -36.24
CA GLU A 258 10.61 7.82 -35.00
C GLU A 258 9.42 8.75 -35.29
N LEU A 259 9.54 9.62 -36.30
CA LEU A 259 8.46 10.51 -36.75
C LEU A 259 7.27 9.73 -37.32
N ASP A 260 7.52 8.67 -38.11
CA ASP A 260 6.47 7.82 -38.69
C ASP A 260 5.73 7.04 -37.59
N ALA A 261 6.45 6.52 -36.59
CA ALA A 261 5.88 5.87 -35.41
C ALA A 261 4.97 6.83 -34.62
N MET A 262 5.43 8.06 -34.41
CA MET A 262 4.66 9.14 -33.76
C MET A 262 3.43 9.54 -34.57
N GLN A 263 3.55 9.66 -35.90
CA GLN A 263 2.42 9.94 -36.78
C GLN A 263 1.38 8.81 -36.71
N ASN A 264 1.81 7.56 -36.77
CA ASN A 264 0.96 6.37 -36.70
C ASN A 264 0.18 6.30 -35.37
N MET A 265 0.76 6.69 -34.24
CA MET A 265 0.02 6.81 -32.97
C MET A 265 -1.16 7.80 -33.08
N LEU A 266 -0.99 8.90 -33.83
CA LEU A 266 -2.07 9.84 -34.13
C LEU A 266 -3.04 9.36 -35.25
N GLU A 267 -2.77 8.25 -35.92
CA GLU A 267 -3.62 7.66 -36.98
C GLU A 267 -4.46 6.49 -36.46
N GLN A 268 -3.87 5.59 -35.67
CA GLN A 268 -4.61 4.48 -35.04
C GLN A 268 -5.58 4.98 -33.95
N TYR A 269 -5.26 6.11 -33.32
CA TYR A 269 -6.07 6.73 -32.27
C TYR A 269 -6.44 8.18 -32.68
N PRO A 270 -7.32 8.38 -33.68
CA PRO A 270 -7.60 9.71 -34.25
C PRO A 270 -8.39 10.61 -33.29
N THR A 271 -9.22 10.02 -32.44
CA THR A 271 -10.04 10.69 -31.41
C THR A 271 -9.62 10.26 -30.01
N GLY A 272 -10.01 11.02 -28.98
CA GLY A 272 -9.71 10.70 -27.59
C GLY A 272 -8.26 10.99 -27.18
N LEU A 273 -7.92 10.58 -25.96
CA LEU A 273 -6.57 10.72 -25.41
C LEU A 273 -5.66 9.64 -25.98
N VAL A 274 -4.44 10.00 -26.35
CA VAL A 274 -3.36 9.07 -26.70
C VAL A 274 -2.05 9.53 -26.09
N ALA A 275 -1.37 8.66 -25.34
CA ALA A 275 -0.04 8.94 -24.80
C ALA A 275 1.04 8.41 -25.73
N CYS A 276 2.12 9.18 -25.90
CA CYS A 276 3.28 8.73 -26.68
C CYS A 276 4.59 8.97 -25.93
N VAL A 277 5.33 7.88 -25.64
CA VAL A 277 6.72 7.98 -25.23
C VAL A 277 7.52 8.70 -26.32
N SER A 278 8.31 9.68 -25.91
CA SER A 278 8.90 10.69 -26.83
C SER A 278 10.40 10.89 -26.62
N ASP A 279 11.01 10.16 -25.68
CA ASP A 279 12.43 10.20 -25.34
C ASP A 279 13.19 8.94 -25.79
N SER A 280 12.69 8.24 -26.82
CA SER A 280 13.37 7.06 -27.38
C SER A 280 14.74 7.40 -27.98
N PHE A 281 14.92 8.60 -28.54
CA PHE A 281 16.23 9.12 -28.96
C PHE A 281 16.52 10.55 -28.48
N ASP A 282 15.62 11.52 -28.68
CA ASP A 282 15.76 12.90 -28.15
C ASP A 282 14.39 13.56 -27.93
N VAL A 283 14.02 13.77 -26.67
CA VAL A 283 12.73 14.35 -26.27
C VAL A 283 12.58 15.82 -26.61
N PHE A 284 13.68 16.58 -26.62
CA PHE A 284 13.66 18.01 -26.91
C PHE A 284 13.51 18.22 -28.42
N LYS A 285 14.18 17.39 -29.23
CA LYS A 285 13.95 17.29 -30.67
C LYS A 285 12.51 16.87 -30.97
N ALA A 286 12.01 15.78 -30.36
CA ALA A 286 10.64 15.31 -30.59
C ALA A 286 9.58 16.38 -30.23
N CYS A 287 9.75 17.11 -29.13
CA CYS A 287 8.85 18.20 -28.76
C CYS A 287 8.94 19.42 -29.71
N ARG A 288 10.11 19.67 -30.32
CA ARG A 288 10.36 20.85 -31.17
C ARG A 288 10.02 20.61 -32.63
N GLU A 289 10.56 19.54 -33.22
CA GLU A 289 10.54 19.27 -34.67
C GLU A 289 9.42 18.31 -35.08
N TYR A 290 8.99 17.39 -34.20
CA TYR A 290 7.93 16.43 -34.52
C TYR A 290 6.57 16.91 -34.02
N TRP A 291 6.35 16.95 -32.70
CA TRP A 291 5.09 17.42 -32.13
C TRP A 291 4.86 18.92 -32.30
N GLY A 292 5.94 19.71 -32.25
CA GLY A 292 5.90 21.17 -32.36
C GLY A 292 5.78 21.71 -33.80
N ASP A 293 6.17 20.92 -34.81
CA ASP A 293 6.23 21.35 -36.21
C ASP A 293 5.58 20.30 -37.14
N ALA A 294 6.29 19.22 -37.52
CA ALA A 294 5.86 18.29 -38.55
C ALA A 294 4.48 17.62 -38.33
N LEU A 295 4.08 17.42 -37.07
CA LEU A 295 2.77 16.85 -36.68
C LEU A 295 1.85 17.88 -36.02
N LYS A 296 2.22 19.17 -35.96
CA LYS A 296 1.49 20.22 -35.22
C LYS A 296 0.03 20.29 -35.66
N ASP A 297 -0.23 20.48 -36.95
CA ASP A 297 -1.59 20.57 -37.51
C ASP A 297 -2.40 19.29 -37.30
N LYS A 298 -1.73 18.13 -37.32
CA LYS A 298 -2.35 16.81 -37.05
C LYS A 298 -2.75 16.64 -35.58
N ILE A 299 -2.10 17.36 -34.65
CA ILE A 299 -2.52 17.47 -33.25
C ILE A 299 -3.64 18.49 -33.10
N LYS A 300 -3.52 19.69 -33.70
CA LYS A 300 -4.55 20.75 -33.65
C LYS A 300 -5.90 20.24 -34.16
N GLY A 301 -5.90 19.49 -35.27
CA GLY A 301 -7.09 18.88 -35.88
C GLY A 301 -7.77 17.76 -35.08
N ARG A 302 -7.25 17.35 -33.92
CA ARG A 302 -7.90 16.35 -33.04
C ARG A 302 -9.15 16.90 -32.33
N ILE A 303 -9.23 18.22 -32.15
CA ILE A 303 -10.35 18.91 -31.54
C ILE A 303 -11.16 19.66 -32.60
N SER A 304 -12.48 19.47 -32.56
CA SER A 304 -13.47 20.20 -33.35
C SER A 304 -14.79 20.27 -32.57
N GLU A 305 -15.82 20.92 -33.14
CA GLU A 305 -17.15 20.99 -32.52
C GLU A 305 -17.77 19.61 -32.22
N THR A 306 -17.33 18.55 -32.91
CA THR A 306 -17.87 17.19 -32.79
C THR A 306 -16.83 16.13 -32.41
N SER A 307 -15.57 16.52 -32.15
CA SER A 307 -14.49 15.61 -31.77
C SER A 307 -13.65 16.21 -30.64
N PHE A 308 -13.35 15.40 -29.63
CA PHE A 308 -12.29 15.69 -28.68
C PHE A 308 -11.15 14.69 -28.85
N GLY A 309 -9.92 15.18 -28.88
CA GLY A 309 -8.73 14.33 -28.82
C GLY A 309 -7.53 15.10 -28.32
N GLN A 310 -6.65 14.41 -27.58
CA GLN A 310 -5.51 15.01 -26.91
C GLN A 310 -4.30 14.09 -27.03
N LEU A 311 -3.17 14.63 -27.48
CA LEU A 311 -1.86 14.00 -27.34
C LEU A 311 -1.34 14.23 -25.92
N VAL A 312 -0.80 13.18 -25.31
CA VAL A 312 -0.06 13.27 -24.05
C VAL A 312 1.39 12.86 -24.31
N VAL A 313 2.28 13.85 -24.38
CA VAL A 313 3.73 13.64 -24.58
C VAL A 313 4.30 13.01 -23.31
N ARG A 314 5.07 11.92 -23.42
CA ARG A 314 5.70 11.24 -22.28
C ARG A 314 7.23 11.26 -22.39
N PRO A 315 7.93 12.04 -21.56
CA PRO A 315 9.27 11.70 -21.08
C PRO A 315 9.26 10.53 -20.08
N ASP A 316 10.31 9.71 -20.13
CA ASP A 316 10.54 8.54 -19.29
C ASP A 316 12.00 8.45 -18.79
N SER A 317 12.75 9.56 -18.87
CA SER A 317 14.17 9.65 -18.49
C SER A 317 14.64 11.09 -18.21
N GLY A 318 15.88 11.23 -17.70
CA GLY A 318 16.50 12.51 -17.34
C GLY A 318 16.30 12.90 -15.87
N ASP A 319 16.56 14.16 -15.52
CA ASP A 319 16.13 14.71 -14.23
C ASP A 319 14.65 15.13 -14.32
N PRO A 320 13.74 14.62 -13.47
CA PRO A 320 12.31 14.91 -13.60
C PRO A 320 11.92 16.39 -13.46
N GLU A 321 12.69 17.23 -12.73
CA GLU A 321 12.38 18.65 -12.59
C GLU A 321 12.81 19.41 -13.85
N GLU A 322 14.09 19.32 -14.21
CA GLU A 322 14.64 20.08 -15.34
C GLU A 322 14.10 19.58 -16.70
N THR A 323 13.91 18.26 -16.89
CA THR A 323 13.31 17.71 -18.12
C THR A 323 11.86 18.19 -18.30
N CYS A 324 11.04 18.17 -17.25
CA CYS A 324 9.66 18.66 -17.32
C CYS A 324 9.59 20.15 -17.65
N VAL A 325 10.44 20.98 -17.03
CA VAL A 325 10.49 22.43 -17.28
C VAL A 325 10.97 22.74 -18.70
N ALA A 326 11.99 22.03 -19.20
CA ALA A 326 12.49 22.18 -20.55
C ALA A 326 11.44 21.80 -21.60
N ILE A 327 10.77 20.65 -21.45
CA ILE A 327 9.68 20.22 -22.34
C ILE A 327 8.53 21.24 -22.34
N MET A 328 8.11 21.72 -21.17
CA MET A 328 7.06 22.75 -21.09
C MET A 328 7.46 24.04 -21.80
N LYS A 329 8.70 24.50 -21.64
CA LYS A 329 9.19 25.70 -22.34
C LYS A 329 9.19 25.52 -23.86
N ILE A 330 9.56 24.34 -24.36
CA ILE A 330 9.48 24.03 -25.81
C ILE A 330 8.02 24.00 -26.28
N LEU A 331 7.13 23.27 -25.62
CA LEU A 331 5.73 23.16 -26.07
C LEU A 331 4.97 24.49 -25.95
N LEU A 332 5.25 25.31 -24.94
CA LEU A 332 4.70 26.67 -24.80
C LEU A 332 5.27 27.67 -25.83
N GLU A 333 6.45 27.41 -26.40
CA GLU A 333 7.01 28.15 -27.53
C GLU A 333 6.38 27.68 -28.86
N GLN A 334 6.31 26.37 -29.10
CA GLN A 334 5.82 25.79 -30.35
C GLN A 334 4.32 25.97 -30.56
N PHE A 335 3.50 25.97 -29.50
CA PHE A 335 2.06 26.19 -29.56
C PHE A 335 1.63 27.59 -29.08
N ALA A 336 2.55 28.56 -29.10
CA ALA A 336 2.35 29.89 -28.51
C ALA A 336 1.11 30.65 -29.01
N GLU A 337 0.61 30.36 -30.22
CA GLU A 337 -0.57 31.02 -30.78
C GLU A 337 -1.89 30.59 -30.13
N ASP A 338 -1.93 29.43 -29.47
CA ASP A 338 -3.11 28.87 -28.80
C ASP A 338 -2.91 28.71 -27.27
N VAL A 339 -1.78 29.18 -26.72
CA VAL A 339 -1.51 29.17 -25.28
C VAL A 339 -2.46 30.14 -24.56
N THR A 340 -3.10 29.64 -23.51
CA THR A 340 -3.99 30.41 -22.62
C THR A 340 -3.28 30.72 -21.29
N VAL A 341 -3.91 31.57 -20.47
CA VAL A 341 -3.37 31.95 -19.15
C VAL A 341 -4.45 31.73 -18.09
N THR A 342 -4.08 31.10 -16.97
CA THR A 342 -5.00 30.85 -15.85
C THR A 342 -5.33 32.13 -15.09
N LYS A 343 -6.35 32.06 -14.23
CA LYS A 343 -6.77 33.18 -13.36
C LYS A 343 -5.69 33.67 -12.38
N THR A 344 -4.61 32.92 -12.18
CA THR A 344 -3.43 33.33 -11.37
C THR A 344 -2.21 33.68 -12.21
N GLY A 345 -2.34 33.80 -13.54
CA GLY A 345 -1.27 34.27 -14.43
C GLY A 345 -0.36 33.19 -15.04
N HIS A 346 -0.68 31.90 -14.85
CA HIS A 346 0.17 30.79 -15.31
C HIS A 346 -0.20 30.33 -16.72
N LYS A 347 0.80 30.01 -17.55
CA LYS A 347 0.64 29.58 -18.94
C LYS A 347 0.08 28.15 -19.04
N LEU A 348 -0.95 27.98 -19.86
CA LEU A 348 -1.69 26.73 -20.06
C LEU A 348 -1.69 26.36 -21.55
N LEU A 349 -1.18 25.17 -21.86
CA LEU A 349 -1.16 24.61 -23.21
C LEU A 349 -2.58 24.46 -23.77
N PRO A 350 -2.77 24.57 -25.09
CA PRO A 350 -4.07 24.33 -25.73
C PRO A 350 -4.60 22.90 -25.45
N PRO A 351 -5.92 22.68 -25.46
CA PRO A 351 -6.54 21.47 -24.90
C PRO A 351 -6.20 20.16 -25.62
N TYR A 352 -5.62 20.19 -26.82
CA TYR A 352 -5.20 19.00 -27.59
C TYR A 352 -3.79 18.48 -27.25
N ILE A 353 -3.00 19.15 -26.40
CA ILE A 353 -1.67 18.65 -26.01
C ILE A 353 -1.37 18.81 -24.51
N ARG A 354 -0.95 17.73 -23.86
CA ARG A 354 -0.54 17.68 -22.44
C ARG A 354 0.73 16.84 -22.29
N VAL A 355 1.27 16.76 -21.08
CA VAL A 355 2.47 15.95 -20.77
C VAL A 355 2.17 14.98 -19.63
N ILE A 356 2.79 13.78 -19.67
CA ILE A 356 2.87 12.86 -18.53
C ILE A 356 4.33 12.52 -18.22
N GLN A 357 4.81 12.85 -17.01
CA GLN A 357 6.12 12.38 -16.55
C GLN A 357 5.96 10.95 -16.02
N GLY A 358 6.65 9.97 -16.62
CA GLY A 358 6.56 8.55 -16.22
C GLY A 358 7.66 8.04 -15.29
N ASP A 359 8.86 8.62 -15.36
CA ASP A 359 10.02 8.21 -14.56
C ASP A 359 10.33 9.16 -13.39
N GLY A 360 11.00 8.64 -12.36
CA GLY A 360 11.44 9.41 -11.18
C GLY A 360 10.31 9.95 -10.29
N VAL A 361 9.06 9.69 -10.62
CA VAL A 361 7.88 10.21 -9.91
C VAL A 361 7.66 9.54 -8.56
N ASP A 362 7.67 10.34 -7.49
CA ASP A 362 7.32 9.97 -6.13
C ASP A 362 6.81 11.18 -5.32
N TYR A 363 6.56 10.96 -4.03
CA TYR A 363 6.06 11.98 -3.10
C TYR A 363 7.03 13.16 -2.84
N GLN A 364 8.29 13.07 -3.28
CA GLN A 364 9.29 14.13 -3.17
C GLN A 364 9.52 14.87 -4.49
N SER A 365 9.43 14.19 -5.64
CA SER A 365 9.60 14.81 -6.96
C SER A 365 8.36 15.56 -7.44
N ILE A 366 7.14 15.04 -7.21
CA ILE A 366 5.88 15.74 -7.56
C ILE A 366 5.83 17.18 -7.03
N PRO A 367 6.01 17.46 -5.71
CA PRO A 367 5.96 18.83 -5.21
C PRO A 367 7.11 19.72 -5.71
N LYS A 368 8.29 19.16 -6.04
CA LYS A 368 9.38 19.93 -6.67
C LYS A 368 8.99 20.41 -8.07
N ILE A 369 8.54 19.49 -8.93
CA ILE A 369 8.13 19.79 -10.30
C ILE A 369 7.00 20.84 -10.29
N LEU A 370 6.00 20.69 -9.41
CA LEU A 370 4.88 21.62 -9.33
C LEU A 370 5.26 23.00 -8.77
N ASN A 371 6.12 23.07 -7.75
CA ASN A 371 6.67 24.35 -7.28
C ASN A 371 7.47 25.05 -8.38
N ARG A 372 8.35 24.31 -9.07
CA ARG A 372 9.18 24.88 -10.14
C ARG A 372 8.34 25.33 -11.34
N PHE A 373 7.26 24.61 -11.68
CA PHE A 373 6.29 25.05 -12.69
C PHE A 373 5.66 26.39 -12.31
N LYS A 374 5.19 26.53 -11.07
CA LYS A 374 4.63 27.77 -10.54
C LYS A 374 5.63 28.93 -10.63
N ASP A 375 6.87 28.72 -10.17
CA ASP A 375 7.94 29.74 -10.20
C ASP A 375 8.33 30.16 -11.64
N GLU A 376 8.21 29.25 -12.61
CA GLU A 376 8.44 29.49 -14.05
C GLU A 376 7.17 30.03 -14.78
N GLY A 377 6.07 30.26 -14.07
CA GLY A 377 4.80 30.76 -14.63
C GLY A 377 4.04 29.74 -15.49
N ILE A 378 4.15 28.45 -15.17
CA ILE A 378 3.56 27.31 -15.90
C ILE A 378 2.40 26.71 -15.09
N ALA A 379 1.27 26.44 -15.73
CA ALA A 379 0.08 25.90 -15.07
C ALA A 379 0.22 24.41 -14.74
N ALA A 380 -0.15 23.97 -13.53
CA ALA A 380 -0.11 22.56 -13.13
C ALA A 380 -1.10 21.68 -13.93
N ALA A 381 -2.14 22.27 -14.52
CA ALA A 381 -3.03 21.56 -15.43
C ALA A 381 -2.33 21.01 -16.69
N ASN A 382 -1.13 21.51 -17.06
CA ASN A 382 -0.35 21.02 -18.20
C ASN A 382 0.18 19.58 -18.03
N ILE A 383 0.47 19.16 -16.80
CA ILE A 383 1.15 17.90 -16.49
C ILE A 383 0.24 16.90 -15.77
N THR A 384 0.44 15.62 -16.06
CA THR A 384 0.00 14.47 -15.28
C THR A 384 1.25 13.68 -14.86
N PHE A 385 1.13 12.84 -13.84
CA PHE A 385 2.22 12.02 -13.35
C PHE A 385 1.88 10.54 -13.48
N GLY A 386 2.82 9.73 -13.93
CA GLY A 386 2.77 8.27 -13.82
C GLY A 386 3.79 7.81 -12.79
N SER A 387 3.40 6.94 -11.84
CA SER A 387 4.36 6.39 -10.88
C SER A 387 4.19 4.88 -10.73
N GLY A 388 5.30 4.16 -10.80
CA GLY A 388 5.34 2.71 -10.67
C GLY A 388 5.85 2.25 -9.30
N GLY A 389 7.11 1.81 -9.26
CA GLY A 389 7.72 1.24 -8.06
C GLY A 389 7.72 2.17 -6.85
N ALA A 390 7.73 3.50 -7.02
CA ALA A 390 7.67 4.43 -5.88
C ALA A 390 6.27 4.57 -5.26
N LEU A 391 5.22 4.37 -6.06
CA LEU A 391 3.84 4.38 -5.61
C LEU A 391 3.48 3.07 -4.86
N LEU A 392 3.85 1.92 -5.45
CA LEU A 392 3.41 0.60 -4.96
C LEU A 392 4.46 -0.23 -4.21
N GLN A 393 5.77 0.03 -4.33
CA GLN A 393 6.82 -0.89 -3.82
C GLN A 393 7.89 -0.25 -2.92
N LYS A 394 8.20 1.06 -3.05
CA LYS A 394 9.11 1.79 -2.14
C LYS A 394 8.41 2.20 -0.83
N VAL A 395 7.72 1.24 -0.22
CA VAL A 395 6.97 1.35 1.04
C VAL A 395 7.20 0.09 1.88
N ASN A 396 7.20 0.23 3.21
CA ASN A 396 7.37 -0.90 4.13
C ASN A 396 6.50 -0.71 5.39
N ARG A 397 6.36 -1.74 6.23
CA ARG A 397 5.52 -1.68 7.46
C ARG A 397 5.91 -0.54 8.41
N ASP A 398 7.19 -0.19 8.46
CA ASP A 398 7.70 0.90 9.29
C ASP A 398 7.53 2.30 8.68
N THR A 399 7.08 2.41 7.42
CA THR A 399 6.65 3.70 6.84
C THR A 399 5.52 4.36 7.62
N PHE A 400 4.66 3.57 8.30
CA PHE A 400 3.72 4.06 9.32
C PHE A 400 3.89 3.34 10.68
N LYS A 401 5.06 2.72 10.90
CA LYS A 401 5.44 2.03 12.15
C LYS A 401 4.35 1.07 12.66
N VAL A 402 3.66 0.42 11.73
CA VAL A 402 2.38 -0.26 11.94
C VAL A 402 2.56 -1.46 12.85
N ALA A 403 1.73 -1.59 13.88
CA ALA A 403 1.89 -2.60 14.92
C ALA A 403 0.55 -3.17 15.40
N PHE A 404 0.48 -4.50 15.48
CA PHE A 404 -0.56 -5.27 16.18
C PHE A 404 -0.05 -5.70 17.56
N LYS A 405 -0.79 -5.56 18.66
CA LYS A 405 -0.30 -5.89 20.02
C LYS A 405 -1.42 -6.40 20.92
N CYS A 406 -1.11 -7.39 21.77
CA CYS A 406 -1.96 -7.79 22.89
C CYS A 406 -2.06 -6.63 23.90
N ALA A 407 -3.28 -6.37 24.37
CA ALA A 407 -3.60 -5.34 25.37
C ALA A 407 -4.31 -5.92 26.61
N GLU A 408 -4.98 -7.07 26.52
CA GLU A 408 -5.63 -7.72 27.66
C GLU A 408 -5.65 -9.25 27.49
N ILE A 409 -5.56 -9.97 28.60
CA ILE A 409 -5.98 -11.38 28.68
C ILE A 409 -7.02 -11.56 29.80
N ILE A 410 -7.92 -12.53 29.64
CA ILE A 410 -8.85 -12.97 30.69
C ILE A 410 -8.59 -14.43 30.99
N LEU A 411 -8.47 -14.78 32.27
CA LEU A 411 -8.29 -16.14 32.74
C LEU A 411 -9.62 -16.80 33.16
N GLU A 412 -9.60 -18.12 33.29
CA GLU A 412 -10.59 -18.94 33.98
C GLU A 412 -10.96 -18.31 35.34
N GLY A 413 -12.26 -18.32 35.68
CA GLY A 413 -12.81 -17.59 36.82
C GLY A 413 -13.03 -16.09 36.57
N GLY A 414 -12.63 -15.55 35.40
CA GLY A 414 -12.91 -14.19 34.98
C GLY A 414 -11.86 -13.13 35.38
N GLU A 415 -10.66 -13.55 35.79
CA GLU A 415 -9.59 -12.59 36.13
C GLU A 415 -9.06 -11.90 34.84
N SER A 416 -9.42 -10.63 34.63
CA SER A 416 -8.84 -9.80 33.56
C SER A 416 -7.49 -9.22 33.99
N ARG A 417 -6.52 -9.24 33.07
CA ARG A 417 -5.18 -8.68 33.24
C ARG A 417 -4.84 -7.76 32.07
N GLU A 418 -4.53 -6.50 32.39
CA GLU A 418 -3.92 -5.57 31.43
C GLU A 418 -2.55 -6.10 30.99
N VAL A 419 -2.33 -6.15 29.67
CA VAL A 419 -1.05 -6.51 29.05
C VAL A 419 -0.52 -5.29 28.30
N PHE A 420 0.77 -4.98 28.48
CA PHE A 420 1.45 -3.98 27.68
C PHE A 420 2.96 -4.20 27.66
N LYS A 421 3.63 -3.55 26.72
CA LYS A 421 5.08 -3.37 26.71
C LYS A 421 5.43 -1.90 26.90
N ASP A 422 6.51 -1.64 27.61
CA ASP A 422 6.99 -0.30 27.98
C ASP A 422 8.53 -0.34 28.05
N PRO A 423 9.23 -0.32 26.89
CA PRO A 423 10.66 -0.62 26.82
C PRO A 423 11.52 0.58 27.23
N LEU A 424 12.34 0.41 28.27
CA LEU A 424 13.23 1.45 28.82
C LEU A 424 14.19 2.11 27.80
N THR A 425 14.45 1.46 26.66
CA THR A 425 15.34 1.98 25.61
C THR A 425 14.60 2.59 24.42
N ASP A 426 13.27 2.59 24.39
CA ASP A 426 12.46 3.07 23.28
C ASP A 426 11.00 3.33 23.70
N ASP A 427 10.75 4.56 24.18
CA ASP A 427 9.40 5.00 24.60
C ASP A 427 8.40 4.97 23.43
N GLY A 428 8.87 5.17 22.20
CA GLY A 428 8.08 5.04 20.97
C GLY A 428 7.59 3.62 20.68
N LYS A 429 8.18 2.61 21.35
CA LYS A 429 7.75 1.22 21.29
C LYS A 429 6.80 0.80 22.43
N ALA A 430 6.41 1.70 23.34
CA ALA A 430 5.36 1.42 24.34
C ALA A 430 4.01 1.01 23.69
N SER A 431 3.10 0.37 24.41
CA SER A 431 1.77 -0.05 23.89
C SER A 431 0.61 0.36 24.79
N LYS A 432 -0.57 0.51 24.19
CA LYS A 432 -1.84 0.64 24.92
C LYS A 432 -2.17 -0.67 25.66
N LYS A 433 -3.14 -0.61 26.58
CA LYS A 433 -3.46 -1.67 27.55
C LYS A 433 -4.97 -1.78 27.85
N GLY A 434 -5.42 -2.95 28.30
CA GLY A 434 -6.84 -3.25 28.55
C GLY A 434 -7.70 -3.18 27.28
N ARG A 435 -9.03 -3.26 27.44
CA ARG A 435 -9.97 -2.94 26.34
C ARG A 435 -9.81 -1.49 25.87
N LEU A 436 -9.97 -1.29 24.56
CA LEU A 436 -9.83 0.02 23.91
C LEU A 436 -11.12 0.38 23.18
N THR A 437 -11.48 1.67 23.23
CA THR A 437 -12.43 2.32 22.30
C THR A 437 -11.73 3.49 21.63
N LEU A 438 -12.15 3.87 20.42
CA LEU A 438 -11.75 5.13 19.79
C LEU A 438 -12.92 6.11 19.88
N GLN A 439 -12.70 7.31 20.44
CA GLN A 439 -13.73 8.34 20.61
C GLN A 439 -13.23 9.70 20.11
N LEU A 440 -14.14 10.65 19.93
CA LEU A 440 -13.78 12.06 19.76
C LEU A 440 -13.25 12.62 21.10
N ALA A 441 -12.26 13.51 21.07
CA ALA A 441 -11.76 14.15 22.28
C ALA A 441 -12.83 15.03 22.96
N SER A 442 -13.76 15.58 22.19
CA SER A 442 -14.93 16.34 22.68
C SER A 442 -15.88 15.53 23.55
N ASP A 443 -15.84 14.19 23.46
CA ASP A 443 -16.69 13.30 24.24
C ASP A 443 -16.18 13.01 25.66
N ILE A 444 -14.95 13.47 25.98
CA ILE A 444 -14.34 13.43 27.31
C ILE A 444 -14.26 14.88 27.86
N PRO A 445 -15.38 15.47 28.33
CA PRO A 445 -15.46 16.90 28.66
C PRO A 445 -14.65 17.29 29.91
N SER A 446 -14.19 16.32 30.70
CA SER A 446 -13.31 16.53 31.85
C SER A 446 -12.53 15.24 32.15
N TYR A 447 -11.26 15.39 32.50
CA TYR A 447 -10.36 14.31 32.90
C TYR A 447 -9.27 14.89 33.82
N ALA A 448 -8.65 14.05 34.66
CA ALA A 448 -7.50 14.47 35.47
C ALA A 448 -6.18 14.36 34.65
N PRO A 449 -5.13 15.15 34.92
CA PRO A 449 -3.84 15.00 34.25
C PRO A 449 -3.27 13.57 34.31
N GLU A 450 -3.56 12.85 35.40
CA GLU A 450 -3.16 11.47 35.66
C GLU A 450 -3.95 10.43 34.86
N ASP A 451 -5.09 10.82 34.26
CA ASP A 451 -5.83 10.00 33.30
C ASP A 451 -5.20 10.01 31.91
N VAL A 452 -4.42 11.04 31.56
CA VAL A 452 -3.65 11.11 30.31
C VAL A 452 -2.51 10.08 30.37
N TYR A 453 -2.33 9.30 29.30
CA TYR A 453 -1.30 8.27 29.26
C TYR A 453 0.11 8.82 29.49
N GLN A 454 0.81 8.27 30.49
CA GLN A 454 2.19 8.61 30.81
C GLN A 454 3.15 7.45 30.43
N PRO A 455 4.09 7.66 29.49
CA PRO A 455 5.17 6.71 29.26
C PRO A 455 6.17 6.73 30.42
N ARG A 456 7.02 5.70 30.52
CA ARG A 456 8.09 5.64 31.52
C ARG A 456 8.97 6.89 31.49
N GLN A 457 9.41 7.32 32.66
CA GLN A 457 10.35 8.42 32.82
C GLN A 457 11.65 7.87 33.43
N GLY A 458 12.63 7.58 32.56
CA GLY A 458 13.99 7.18 32.96
C GLY A 458 14.13 5.78 33.58
N PRO A 459 15.37 5.42 33.99
CA PRO A 459 15.67 4.18 34.72
C PRO A 459 15.17 4.20 36.18
N ASP A 460 14.79 5.37 36.69
CA ASP A 460 14.50 5.71 38.08
C ASP A 460 13.26 5.04 38.71
N GLY A 461 12.51 4.26 37.93
CA GLY A 461 11.50 3.32 38.46
C GLY A 461 10.07 3.84 38.57
N VAL A 462 9.74 5.01 38.01
CA VAL A 462 8.33 5.40 37.80
C VAL A 462 7.68 4.37 36.86
N LYS A 463 6.56 3.79 37.27
CA LYS A 463 5.78 2.87 36.41
C LYS A 463 5.19 3.62 35.22
N GLY A 464 5.81 3.48 34.04
CA GLY A 464 5.17 3.80 32.77
C GLY A 464 3.94 2.92 32.52
N GLY A 465 3.05 3.38 31.64
CA GLY A 465 1.75 2.70 31.43
C GLY A 465 0.70 3.08 32.48
N THR A 466 0.84 4.25 33.10
CA THR A 466 -0.21 4.93 33.87
C THR A 466 -1.01 5.87 32.97
N GLY A 467 -2.18 6.31 33.44
CA GLY A 467 -3.21 6.89 32.58
C GLY A 467 -3.89 5.86 31.67
N HIS A 468 -4.88 6.33 30.93
CA HIS A 468 -5.72 5.52 30.03
C HIS A 468 -6.26 6.31 28.81
N LEU A 469 -6.12 7.64 28.79
CA LEU A 469 -6.48 8.48 27.66
C LEU A 469 -5.26 8.70 26.75
N HIS A 470 -5.27 8.08 25.57
CA HIS A 470 -4.27 8.32 24.53
C HIS A 470 -4.84 9.27 23.47
N PHE A 471 -4.63 10.58 23.65
CA PHE A 471 -5.03 11.59 22.66
C PHE A 471 -4.22 11.47 21.36
N SER A 472 -4.85 11.81 20.24
CA SER A 472 -4.17 11.97 18.96
C SER A 472 -3.23 13.20 18.95
N PRO A 473 -2.22 13.25 18.06
CA PRO A 473 -1.32 14.39 17.94
C PRO A 473 -2.00 15.74 17.67
N ASP A 474 -3.17 15.71 17.02
CA ASP A 474 -3.99 16.90 16.71
C ASP A 474 -5.04 17.22 17.80
N GLY A 475 -5.11 16.42 18.86
CA GLY A 475 -6.07 16.57 19.96
C GLY A 475 -7.54 16.33 19.61
N LYS A 476 -7.90 15.90 18.39
CA LYS A 476 -9.31 15.70 17.98
C LYS A 476 -9.90 14.36 18.42
N TYR A 477 -9.07 13.35 18.63
CA TYR A 477 -9.48 11.99 18.96
C TYR A 477 -8.78 11.49 20.22
N VAL A 478 -9.36 10.47 20.85
CA VAL A 478 -8.77 9.78 22.00
C VAL A 478 -9.04 8.28 21.90
N THR A 479 -7.97 7.48 21.99
CA THR A 479 -8.12 6.06 22.30
C THR A 479 -8.24 5.92 23.82
N VAL A 480 -9.44 5.60 24.30
CA VAL A 480 -9.71 5.37 25.72
C VAL A 480 -9.44 3.90 26.01
N ALA A 481 -8.51 3.65 26.93
CA ALA A 481 -7.96 2.34 27.26
C ALA A 481 -8.53 1.78 28.58
N SER A 482 -7.98 0.68 29.08
CA SER A 482 -8.32 0.08 30.38
C SER A 482 -9.81 -0.28 30.57
N GLY A 483 -10.58 -0.44 29.49
CA GLY A 483 -12.02 -0.68 29.57
C GLY A 483 -12.84 0.48 30.13
N LYS A 484 -12.27 1.68 30.23
CA LYS A 484 -12.95 2.92 30.66
C LYS A 484 -13.64 3.67 29.52
N GLY A 485 -13.66 3.11 28.32
CA GLY A 485 -14.34 3.68 27.16
C GLY A 485 -15.85 3.61 27.26
N ASP A 486 -16.54 4.52 26.57
CA ASP A 486 -17.98 4.49 26.38
C ASP A 486 -18.29 3.70 25.09
N PRO A 487 -18.93 2.52 25.17
CA PRO A 487 -19.18 1.69 23.98
C PRO A 487 -20.10 2.34 22.95
N GLU A 488 -21.01 3.22 23.39
CA GLU A 488 -21.97 3.93 22.52
C GLU A 488 -21.29 5.04 21.70
N LYS A 489 -20.04 5.38 22.05
CA LYS A 489 -19.21 6.39 21.38
C LYS A 489 -18.02 5.79 20.62
N ASP A 490 -17.87 4.47 20.62
CA ASP A 490 -16.76 3.79 19.99
C ASP A 490 -16.86 3.84 18.46
N LEU A 491 -15.98 4.62 17.84
CA LEU A 491 -15.88 4.76 16.38
C LEU A 491 -15.44 3.44 15.69
N LEU A 492 -14.99 2.44 16.47
CA LEU A 492 -14.74 1.09 15.97
C LEU A 492 -16.05 0.29 15.92
N VAL A 493 -16.48 -0.08 14.72
CA VAL A 493 -17.68 -0.89 14.49
C VAL A 493 -17.31 -2.37 14.33
N ASP A 494 -18.21 -3.27 14.69
CA ASP A 494 -18.05 -4.70 14.41
C ASP A 494 -18.03 -4.94 12.89
N VAL A 495 -16.99 -5.63 12.39
CA VAL A 495 -16.81 -5.91 10.94
C VAL A 495 -16.73 -7.40 10.63
N PHE A 496 -16.39 -8.25 11.62
CA PHE A 496 -16.31 -9.70 11.45
C PHE A 496 -16.59 -10.41 12.77
N GLU A 497 -17.31 -11.53 12.73
CA GLU A 497 -17.50 -12.42 13.87
C GLU A 497 -17.73 -13.87 13.44
N ASN A 498 -17.09 -14.83 14.11
CA ASN A 498 -17.35 -16.27 14.00
C ASN A 498 -17.32 -16.85 12.56
N GLY A 499 -16.46 -16.30 11.69
CA GLY A 499 -16.35 -16.70 10.29
C GLY A 499 -17.23 -15.89 9.31
N GLU A 500 -17.93 -14.85 9.77
CA GLU A 500 -18.84 -14.04 8.94
C GLU A 500 -18.41 -12.58 8.91
N VAL A 501 -18.47 -11.97 7.72
CA VAL A 501 -18.25 -10.53 7.55
C VAL A 501 -19.55 -9.82 7.90
N LEU A 502 -19.53 -9.02 8.97
CA LEU A 502 -20.71 -8.32 9.48
C LEU A 502 -20.99 -7.00 8.75
N LYS A 503 -19.95 -6.44 8.12
CA LYS A 503 -20.04 -5.16 7.42
C LYS A 503 -19.05 -5.07 6.27
N GLU A 504 -19.58 -4.79 5.08
CA GLU A 504 -18.81 -4.44 3.89
C GLU A 504 -19.04 -2.97 3.52
N TYR A 505 -18.02 -2.36 2.92
CA TYR A 505 -18.03 -0.99 2.39
C TYR A 505 -17.93 -1.03 0.87
N LYS A 506 -18.77 -0.25 0.18
CA LYS A 506 -18.69 -0.09 -1.29
C LYS A 506 -17.52 0.82 -1.63
N PHE A 507 -16.84 0.58 -2.75
CA PHE A 507 -15.65 1.35 -3.11
C PHE A 507 -15.90 2.88 -3.24
N GLY A 508 -17.10 3.30 -3.69
CA GLY A 508 -17.50 4.71 -3.70
C GLY A 508 -17.59 5.34 -2.29
N GLU A 509 -18.10 4.61 -1.29
CA GLU A 509 -18.18 5.08 0.10
C GLU A 509 -16.80 5.23 0.73
N ILE A 510 -15.86 4.36 0.34
CA ILE A 510 -14.44 4.43 0.74
C ILE A 510 -13.80 5.68 0.14
N ARG A 511 -13.97 5.90 -1.18
CA ARG A 511 -13.48 7.10 -1.89
C ARG A 511 -13.93 8.40 -1.20
N LYS A 512 -15.22 8.55 -0.89
CA LYS A 512 -15.74 9.76 -0.23
C LYS A 512 -15.09 10.04 1.13
N ARG A 513 -14.95 9.01 1.97
CA ARG A 513 -14.38 9.16 3.33
C ARG A 513 -12.86 9.34 3.34
N ALA A 514 -12.19 8.90 2.28
CA ALA A 514 -10.75 9.04 2.07
C ALA A 514 -10.32 10.35 1.42
N ASP A 515 -11.26 11.15 0.92
CA ASP A 515 -10.92 12.26 0.03
C ASP A 515 -10.13 13.38 0.73
N ILE A 516 -9.65 14.30 -0.07
CA ILE A 516 -8.95 15.51 0.35
C ILE A 516 -9.91 16.70 0.34
N PRO A 517 -9.63 17.78 1.09
CA PRO A 517 -10.33 19.05 0.92
C PRO A 517 -10.30 19.50 -0.54
N ASN A 518 -11.41 20.05 -1.04
CA ASN A 518 -11.61 20.42 -2.45
C ASN A 518 -11.46 19.22 -3.43
N GLY A 519 -11.65 17.99 -2.94
CA GLY A 519 -11.51 16.77 -3.72
C GLY A 519 -12.74 16.43 -4.60
N PRO A 520 -12.56 15.56 -5.61
CA PRO A 520 -13.61 15.20 -6.57
C PRO A 520 -14.72 14.28 -6.01
N TRP A 521 -14.54 13.66 -4.84
CA TRP A 521 -15.48 12.68 -4.28
C TRP A 521 -16.44 13.30 -3.26
N GLU A 522 -16.02 14.31 -2.50
CA GLU A 522 -16.81 14.94 -1.41
C GLU A 522 -18.23 15.33 -1.86
N ASN A 523 -18.35 15.95 -3.04
CA ASN A 523 -19.61 16.41 -3.62
C ASN A 523 -20.19 15.47 -4.69
N SER A 524 -19.61 14.28 -4.88
CA SER A 524 -20.20 13.27 -5.77
C SER A 524 -21.54 12.77 -5.19
N PRO A 525 -22.57 12.50 -6.01
CA PRO A 525 -23.78 11.81 -5.53
C PRO A 525 -23.41 10.44 -4.97
N ASP A 526 -24.25 9.88 -4.09
CA ASP A 526 -24.11 8.46 -3.74
C ASP A 526 -24.38 7.60 -4.98
N GLU A 527 -23.70 6.45 -5.08
CA GLU A 527 -24.06 5.46 -6.10
C GLU A 527 -25.52 5.07 -5.84
N PRO A 528 -26.43 5.27 -6.82
CA PRO A 528 -27.85 5.04 -6.59
C PRO A 528 -28.07 3.58 -6.18
N GLU A 529 -29.06 3.37 -5.29
CA GLU A 529 -29.62 2.05 -5.04
C GLU A 529 -30.44 1.60 -6.26
N GLU A 530 -29.73 1.31 -7.36
CA GLU A 530 -30.28 0.58 -8.50
C GLU A 530 -30.81 -0.76 -7.94
N GLU A 531 -32.13 -0.96 -8.07
CA GLU A 531 -32.85 -2.15 -7.63
C GLU A 531 -32.16 -3.45 -8.09
N GLU A 532 -32.38 -4.56 -7.36
CA GLU A 532 -31.95 -5.87 -7.87
C GLU A 532 -32.44 -6.05 -9.31
N PRO A 533 -31.58 -6.45 -10.27
CA PRO A 533 -31.98 -6.61 -11.65
C PRO A 533 -33.15 -7.59 -11.71
N ALA A 534 -34.35 -7.05 -12.04
CA ALA A 534 -35.62 -7.73 -11.85
C ALA A 534 -35.54 -9.16 -12.39
N LYS A 535 -35.82 -10.13 -11.52
CA LYS A 535 -35.60 -11.56 -11.77
C LYS A 535 -36.17 -11.94 -13.12
N VAL A 536 -35.30 -12.13 -14.11
CA VAL A 536 -35.69 -12.46 -15.47
C VAL A 536 -36.29 -13.86 -15.45
N GLU A 537 -37.62 -13.91 -15.35
CA GLU A 537 -38.36 -15.14 -15.61
C GLU A 537 -37.93 -15.69 -16.97
N LYS A 538 -37.66 -17.00 -17.03
CA LYS A 538 -37.19 -17.65 -18.25
C LYS A 538 -38.31 -17.71 -19.27
N ALA A 539 -38.54 -16.60 -19.97
CA ALA A 539 -39.38 -16.54 -21.15
C ALA A 539 -38.93 -17.64 -22.13
N ALA A 540 -39.81 -18.60 -22.41
CA ALA A 540 -39.49 -19.72 -23.26
C ALA A 540 -39.18 -19.23 -24.68
N ALA A 541 -38.03 -19.64 -25.23
CA ALA A 541 -37.62 -19.22 -26.56
C ALA A 541 -38.62 -19.70 -27.62
N PRO A 542 -39.11 -18.83 -28.52
CA PRO A 542 -40.06 -19.21 -29.55
C PRO A 542 -39.42 -20.17 -30.58
N ALA A 543 -40.15 -21.22 -30.95
CA ALA A 543 -39.65 -22.26 -31.84
C ALA A 543 -39.55 -21.77 -33.30
N LEU A 544 -38.33 -21.53 -33.78
CA LEU A 544 -38.05 -21.24 -35.19
C LEU A 544 -37.95 -22.53 -36.01
N ASN A 545 -39.05 -22.91 -36.65
CA ASN A 545 -39.07 -23.95 -37.68
C ASN A 545 -38.51 -23.40 -39.01
N GLY A 546 -37.64 -24.18 -39.69
CA GLY A 546 -37.51 -24.08 -41.15
C GLY A 546 -36.17 -23.65 -41.77
N VAL A 547 -35.03 -24.21 -41.35
CA VAL A 547 -33.81 -24.22 -42.19
C VAL A 547 -33.31 -25.66 -42.33
N LYS A 548 -32.92 -26.09 -43.54
CA LYS A 548 -32.40 -27.45 -43.78
C LYS A 548 -30.93 -27.57 -43.33
N PRO A 549 -30.52 -28.69 -42.72
CA PRO A 549 -29.15 -28.87 -42.24
C PRO A 549 -28.15 -29.13 -43.37
N GLN A 550 -26.94 -28.57 -43.23
CA GLN A 550 -25.72 -29.06 -43.89
C GLN A 550 -25.08 -30.17 -43.03
N PRO A 551 -24.23 -31.05 -43.61
CA PRO A 551 -23.69 -32.21 -42.90
C PRO A 551 -22.73 -31.83 -41.77
N GLN A 552 -22.84 -32.55 -40.65
CA GLN A 552 -22.01 -32.34 -39.46
C GLN A 552 -20.60 -32.91 -39.62
N LEU A 553 -19.60 -32.15 -39.18
CA LEU A 553 -18.30 -32.71 -38.81
C LEU A 553 -18.41 -33.41 -37.45
N ALA A 554 -17.81 -34.58 -37.32
CA ALA A 554 -17.92 -35.42 -36.13
C ALA A 554 -17.08 -34.87 -34.94
N PRO A 555 -17.54 -35.08 -33.68
CA PRO A 555 -16.83 -34.59 -32.50
C PRO A 555 -15.57 -35.41 -32.19
N ALA A 556 -14.60 -34.77 -31.54
CA ALA A 556 -13.39 -35.44 -31.05
C ALA A 556 -13.69 -36.34 -29.83
N MET A 557 -12.99 -37.47 -29.76
CA MET A 557 -13.06 -38.46 -28.68
C MET A 557 -11.67 -38.68 -28.04
N PRO A 558 -11.57 -39.22 -26.81
CA PRO A 558 -10.43 -38.94 -25.93
C PRO A 558 -9.15 -39.76 -26.22
N TYR A 559 -8.04 -39.30 -25.64
CA TYR A 559 -6.73 -39.95 -25.69
C TYR A 559 -6.77 -41.38 -25.13
N ALA A 560 -6.23 -42.33 -25.91
CA ALA A 560 -5.90 -43.69 -25.50
C ALA A 560 -4.50 -44.07 -26.02
N ALA A 561 -3.82 -45.01 -25.35
CA ALA A 561 -2.41 -45.31 -25.60
C ALA A 561 -2.16 -46.18 -26.86
N MET A 562 -1.01 -45.99 -27.52
CA MET A 562 -0.59 -46.81 -28.66
C MET A 562 0.24 -48.06 -28.25
N PRO A 563 0.10 -49.20 -28.96
CA PRO A 563 0.88 -50.42 -28.71
C PRO A 563 2.21 -50.49 -29.49
N ARG A 564 3.01 -51.53 -29.20
CA ARG A 564 4.32 -51.82 -29.82
C ARG A 564 4.20 -52.55 -31.19
N PRO A 565 5.20 -52.42 -32.08
CA PRO A 565 5.41 -53.35 -33.20
C PRO A 565 6.05 -54.69 -32.75
N ALA A 566 6.11 -55.67 -33.66
CA ALA A 566 6.43 -57.07 -33.38
C ALA A 566 7.93 -57.47 -33.56
N ALA A 567 8.25 -58.70 -33.15
CA ALA A 567 9.56 -59.39 -33.21
C ALA A 567 9.48 -60.61 -34.19
N PRO A 568 10.45 -61.57 -34.34
CA PRO A 568 11.54 -61.96 -33.42
C PRO A 568 12.90 -62.41 -34.06
N PHE A 569 13.76 -63.08 -33.26
CA PHE A 569 14.88 -63.99 -33.64
C PHE A 569 16.21 -63.34 -34.18
N VAL A 570 17.45 -63.69 -33.79
CA VAL A 570 18.08 -64.54 -32.72
C VAL A 570 19.51 -64.01 -32.40
N MET A 571 20.02 -64.14 -31.16
CA MET A 571 21.37 -64.66 -30.76
C MET A 571 21.72 -64.32 -29.28
N PRO A 572 22.63 -65.06 -28.60
CA PRO A 572 22.72 -65.08 -27.13
C PRO A 572 23.94 -64.37 -26.50
N THR A 573 23.81 -64.09 -25.19
CA THR A 573 24.85 -64.04 -24.12
C THR A 573 26.24 -63.41 -24.39
N MET A 574 26.61 -62.42 -23.57
CA MET A 574 27.64 -62.53 -22.51
C MET A 574 27.74 -61.22 -21.66
N ARG A 575 28.64 -61.18 -20.66
CA ARG A 575 28.79 -60.07 -19.69
C ARG A 575 30.09 -59.25 -19.91
N SER A 576 30.05 -58.00 -19.41
CA SER A 576 31.11 -57.26 -18.67
C SER A 576 32.09 -56.27 -19.34
N ALA A 577 32.38 -55.21 -18.55
CA ALA A 577 33.62 -54.41 -18.41
C ALA A 577 33.92 -53.16 -19.29
N SER A 578 34.60 -52.18 -18.65
CA SER A 578 35.31 -50.96 -19.17
C SER A 578 34.44 -49.84 -19.80
N ILE A 579 34.54 -48.52 -19.52
CA ILE A 579 35.65 -47.58 -19.18
C ILE A 579 36.64 -47.37 -20.35
N PRO A 580 37.02 -46.13 -20.77
CA PRO A 580 36.42 -44.78 -20.64
C PRO A 580 36.32 -44.05 -22.01
N SER A 581 36.22 -42.70 -22.03
CA SER A 581 36.58 -41.86 -23.18
C SER A 581 37.42 -40.64 -22.78
N GLN A 582 38.52 -40.37 -23.49
CA GLN A 582 39.34 -39.14 -23.37
C GLN A 582 39.65 -38.54 -24.77
N PRO A 583 40.10 -37.27 -24.87
CA PRO A 583 40.07 -36.49 -26.12
C PRO A 583 41.41 -36.34 -26.86
N MET A 584 41.34 -35.91 -28.13
CA MET A 584 42.41 -35.25 -28.91
C MET A 584 41.79 -34.06 -29.67
N VAL A 585 42.31 -32.82 -29.67
CA VAL A 585 43.65 -32.27 -30.00
C VAL A 585 43.85 -32.03 -31.51
N MET A 586 43.92 -30.74 -31.92
CA MET A 586 44.92 -30.16 -32.85
C MET A 586 44.88 -28.61 -32.82
N GLN A 587 45.82 -27.93 -33.49
CA GLN A 587 46.24 -26.53 -33.22
C GLN A 587 45.88 -25.50 -34.33
N PRO A 588 45.79 -24.19 -33.99
CA PRO A 588 45.86 -23.08 -34.95
C PRO A 588 46.95 -22.01 -34.62
N SER A 589 47.65 -21.48 -35.64
CA SER A 589 48.42 -20.20 -35.63
C SER A 589 49.15 -19.96 -36.96
N PRO A 590 49.69 -18.75 -37.24
CA PRO A 590 49.47 -17.42 -36.61
C PRO A 590 48.62 -16.54 -37.57
N VAL A 591 48.53 -15.20 -37.61
CA VAL A 591 49.17 -14.00 -36.98
C VAL A 591 48.05 -12.95 -36.80
N GLY A 592 48.01 -12.00 -35.86
CA GLY A 592 48.88 -11.68 -34.73
C GLY A 592 49.07 -10.15 -34.57
N ALA A 593 49.27 -9.69 -33.31
CA ALA A 593 49.44 -8.28 -32.87
C ALA A 593 48.18 -7.39 -32.94
N ALA A 594 47.72 -6.72 -31.87
CA ALA A 594 48.20 -6.58 -30.48
C ALA A 594 46.99 -6.22 -29.54
N ARG A 595 47.05 -5.88 -28.24
CA ARG A 595 48.11 -5.40 -27.30
C ARG A 595 47.86 -5.87 -25.84
N VAL A 596 48.95 -5.99 -25.08
CA VAL A 596 49.11 -5.65 -23.63
C VAL A 596 48.12 -6.25 -22.59
N THR A 597 48.48 -7.45 -22.09
CA THR A 597 48.64 -7.89 -20.67
C THR A 597 47.90 -7.21 -19.49
N PRO A 598 47.46 -8.01 -18.49
CA PRO A 598 48.27 -8.11 -17.24
C PRO A 598 48.60 -9.56 -16.79
N VAL A 599 49.18 -9.72 -15.59
CA VAL A 599 49.88 -10.91 -15.00
C VAL A 599 49.60 -10.90 -13.46
N ASN A 600 49.52 -11.97 -12.64
CA ASN A 600 50.37 -13.18 -12.48
C ASN A 600 49.64 -14.42 -11.83
N ARG A 601 50.43 -15.41 -11.36
CA ARG A 601 50.15 -16.64 -10.58
C ARG A 601 50.70 -16.52 -9.11
N PRO A 602 50.68 -17.51 -8.16
CA PRO A 602 50.56 -18.98 -8.28
C PRO A 602 49.75 -19.75 -7.17
N SER A 603 50.00 -21.08 -7.03
CA SER A 603 49.15 -22.12 -6.40
C SER A 603 49.92 -23.38 -5.92
N PHE A 604 49.42 -24.14 -4.92
CA PHE A 604 49.78 -25.56 -4.56
C PHE A 604 48.56 -26.23 -3.84
N VAL A 605 48.06 -27.48 -4.04
CA VAL A 605 48.55 -28.91 -3.99
C VAL A 605 48.28 -29.61 -2.62
N ALA A 606 48.06 -30.95 -2.56
CA ALA A 606 47.33 -31.64 -1.46
C ALA A 606 47.69 -33.12 -1.09
N ALA A 607 47.26 -33.55 0.13
CA ALA A 607 47.01 -34.93 0.66
C ALA A 607 48.22 -35.89 0.92
N PRO A 608 48.11 -37.10 1.58
CA PRO A 608 46.96 -37.83 2.20
C PRO A 608 47.21 -38.61 3.57
N GLN A 609 46.19 -39.41 4.03
CA GLN A 609 46.17 -40.56 5.02
C GLN A 609 45.78 -40.34 6.53
N ALA A 610 45.40 -41.45 7.25
CA ALA A 610 44.68 -41.56 8.56
C ALA A 610 45.18 -42.82 9.39
N PRO A 611 44.54 -43.48 10.45
CA PRO A 611 43.10 -43.67 10.83
C PRO A 611 42.72 -43.92 12.37
N GLN A 612 41.50 -44.47 12.63
CA GLN A 612 40.95 -45.25 13.81
C GLN A 612 40.66 -44.65 15.25
N VAL A 613 39.35 -44.44 15.58
CA VAL A 613 38.44 -45.13 16.58
C VAL A 613 38.98 -45.58 17.99
N PRO A 614 38.25 -45.57 19.16
CA PRO A 614 36.79 -45.36 19.50
C PRO A 614 36.38 -44.43 20.70
N GLN A 615 35.05 -44.17 20.82
CA GLN A 615 34.13 -43.94 21.98
C GLN A 615 34.56 -43.34 23.36
N VAL A 616 33.69 -42.51 24.00
CA VAL A 616 32.84 -42.84 25.19
C VAL A 616 32.06 -41.62 25.81
N ASN A 617 30.74 -41.80 25.98
CA ASN A 617 29.73 -41.21 26.90
C ASN A 617 29.82 -39.82 27.63
N ARG A 618 28.66 -39.13 27.56
CA ARG A 618 27.89 -38.40 28.62
C ARG A 618 28.15 -36.89 28.90
N PRO A 619 27.15 -36.15 29.47
CA PRO A 619 26.98 -34.70 29.24
C PRO A 619 27.21 -33.81 30.48
N PRO A 620 27.28 -32.48 30.29
CA PRO A 620 27.22 -31.49 31.37
C PRO A 620 25.79 -30.95 31.61
N SER A 621 25.33 -30.99 32.85
CA SER A 621 24.16 -30.24 33.33
C SER A 621 24.55 -28.79 33.67
N PHE A 622 23.75 -27.81 33.25
CA PHE A 622 23.94 -26.39 33.63
C PHE A 622 23.12 -26.00 34.87
N VAL A 623 23.77 -25.49 35.91
CA VAL A 623 23.12 -24.83 37.06
C VAL A 623 23.98 -23.66 37.57
N ALA A 624 23.36 -22.46 37.59
CA ALA A 624 23.67 -21.26 38.38
C ALA A 624 25.05 -20.54 38.28
N ALA A 625 24.97 -19.20 38.37
CA ALA A 625 26.07 -18.28 38.68
C ALA A 625 26.07 -17.96 40.21
N PRO A 626 26.94 -17.09 40.81
CA PRO A 626 27.13 -15.66 40.43
C PRO A 626 28.58 -15.11 40.53
N MET A 627 28.72 -13.79 40.37
CA MET A 627 29.94 -12.95 40.53
C MET A 627 30.16 -12.54 42.02
N PRO A 628 30.98 -11.52 42.43
CA PRO A 628 32.01 -10.71 41.73
C PRO A 628 33.33 -10.43 42.54
N GLN A 629 34.31 -9.72 41.94
CA GLN A 629 35.00 -8.48 42.42
C GLN A 629 36.42 -8.28 41.83
N ALA A 630 37.03 -7.09 42.03
CA ALA A 630 38.06 -6.47 41.19
C ALA A 630 39.43 -6.22 41.87
N GLY A 631 40.47 -5.79 41.11
CA GLY A 631 41.61 -5.06 41.69
C GLY A 631 42.96 -4.96 40.94
N MET A 632 43.15 -3.92 40.09
CA MET A 632 44.43 -3.20 39.77
C MET A 632 45.61 -4.02 39.15
N THR A 633 46.72 -3.47 38.58
CA THR A 633 47.38 -2.14 38.59
C THR A 633 47.89 -1.69 37.18
N GLN A 634 48.59 -0.54 37.10
CA GLN A 634 49.20 0.09 35.90
C GLN A 634 50.62 0.63 36.27
N PRO A 635 51.53 1.10 35.35
CA PRO A 635 51.48 2.51 34.87
C PRO A 635 52.14 2.83 33.49
N GLY A 636 52.00 4.08 32.99
CA GLY A 636 52.88 4.67 31.96
C GLY A 636 52.42 6.03 31.38
N MET A 637 53.27 7.07 31.40
CA MET A 637 53.01 8.44 30.86
C MET A 637 54.36 9.18 30.61
N PRO A 638 54.45 10.26 29.78
CA PRO A 638 54.15 11.63 30.25
C PRO A 638 53.72 12.71 29.20
N GLN A 639 53.36 13.91 29.69
CA GLN A 639 53.33 15.21 28.95
C GLN A 639 54.41 16.18 29.51
N PRO A 640 54.70 17.34 28.85
CA PRO A 640 54.20 18.66 29.36
C PRO A 640 53.92 19.70 28.22
N GLY A 641 53.41 20.93 28.42
CA GLY A 641 52.96 21.67 29.62
C GLY A 641 52.53 23.14 29.31
N MET A 642 52.22 23.96 30.33
CA MET A 642 51.86 25.42 30.25
C MET A 642 52.76 26.29 31.15
N PRO A 643 52.71 27.64 31.02
CA PRO A 643 52.42 28.48 32.21
C PRO A 643 51.56 29.75 31.98
N GLN A 644 51.10 30.37 33.08
CA GLN A 644 50.42 31.69 33.20
C GLN A 644 51.42 32.75 33.79
N PRO A 645 51.09 33.96 34.37
CA PRO A 645 49.80 34.67 34.57
C PRO A 645 49.75 36.24 34.47
N GLY A 646 48.51 36.80 34.43
CA GLY A 646 48.07 37.90 35.32
C GLY A 646 47.99 39.37 34.84
N MET A 647 46.82 40.02 35.03
CA MET A 647 46.61 41.34 35.72
C MET A 647 45.20 41.96 35.45
N THR A 648 44.52 42.44 36.51
CA THR A 648 43.46 43.52 36.57
C THR A 648 42.17 43.41 35.70
N GLN A 649 40.98 43.93 36.07
CA GLN A 649 40.44 44.68 37.24
C GLN A 649 38.91 44.35 37.40
N PRO A 650 38.17 44.87 38.41
CA PRO A 650 36.82 44.36 38.79
C PRO A 650 35.60 45.16 38.27
N GLY A 651 34.41 44.54 38.32
CA GLY A 651 33.11 45.24 38.24
C GLY A 651 31.92 44.29 38.02
N MET A 652 30.84 44.42 38.81
CA MET A 652 29.56 43.75 38.55
C MET A 652 28.76 44.58 37.52
N THR A 653 27.98 44.01 36.60
CA THR A 653 26.68 43.38 36.90
C THR A 653 26.13 42.59 35.69
N GLN A 654 25.23 41.64 35.97
CA GLN A 654 24.33 40.95 35.01
C GLN A 654 23.13 41.87 34.62
N PRO A 655 22.23 41.52 33.67
CA PRO A 655 21.98 40.19 33.09
C PRO A 655 21.75 40.10 31.56
N GLN A 656 21.73 38.87 31.04
CA GLN A 656 20.55 38.31 30.36
C GLN A 656 20.60 36.78 30.39
N ALA A 657 19.44 36.13 30.53
CA ALA A 657 19.32 34.69 30.79
C ALA A 657 18.11 34.07 30.06
N GLN A 658 18.08 32.75 30.03
CA GLN A 658 17.03 31.93 29.42
C GLN A 658 15.72 31.98 30.23
N SER A 659 14.59 31.84 29.53
CA SER A 659 13.33 31.29 30.03
C SER A 659 12.55 30.79 28.81
N MET A 660 12.17 29.51 28.67
CA MET A 660 11.10 28.82 29.41
C MET A 660 9.78 29.58 29.43
N TYR A 661 8.71 28.90 29.01
CA TYR A 661 7.33 29.39 29.04
C TYR A 661 6.44 28.37 29.75
N VAL A 662 5.55 28.84 30.61
CA VAL A 662 4.61 28.02 31.41
C VAL A 662 3.23 28.68 31.30
N PRO A 663 2.14 27.93 31.07
CA PRO A 663 0.81 28.51 30.89
C PRO A 663 0.18 28.95 32.22
N SER A 664 -0.62 30.02 32.18
CA SER A 664 -1.49 30.42 33.28
C SER A 664 -2.82 30.97 32.75
N GLN A 665 -3.89 30.81 33.54
CA GLN A 665 -5.24 31.28 33.21
C GLN A 665 -5.48 32.69 33.75
N ILE A 666 -6.25 33.51 33.03
CA ILE A 666 -7.16 34.54 33.58
C ILE A 666 -8.14 35.01 32.49
N ARG A 667 -9.38 35.35 32.86
CA ARG A 667 -10.42 35.88 31.97
C ARG A 667 -10.36 37.42 31.88
N PRO A 668 -10.87 38.02 30.78
CA PRO A 668 -11.62 39.27 30.86
C PRO A 668 -13.12 39.09 30.52
N ALA A 669 -13.88 40.17 30.55
CA ALA A 669 -15.35 40.17 30.71
C ALA A 669 -16.17 40.55 29.46
N VAL A 670 -17.48 40.32 29.58
CA VAL A 670 -18.56 40.69 28.64
C VAL A 670 -18.89 42.19 28.73
N PRO A 671 -19.22 42.85 27.60
CA PRO A 671 -20.25 43.89 27.56
C PRO A 671 -21.53 43.38 26.85
N ALA A 672 -22.69 43.89 27.25
CA ALA A 672 -23.98 43.25 27.01
C ALA A 672 -24.75 43.74 25.75
N GLN A 673 -25.86 43.06 25.49
CA GLN A 673 -26.81 43.24 24.39
C GLN A 673 -27.37 44.67 24.26
N MET A 674 -27.78 45.02 23.04
CA MET A 674 -28.98 45.84 22.83
C MET A 674 -29.76 45.32 21.62
N GLN A 675 -31.06 45.07 21.80
CA GLN A 675 -31.99 44.66 20.72
C GLN A 675 -32.61 45.91 20.05
N ILE A 676 -33.16 45.76 18.83
CA ILE A 676 -34.58 46.08 18.48
C ILE A 676 -34.83 46.08 16.94
N ALA A 677 -36.04 45.65 16.56
CA ALA A 677 -36.78 45.87 15.29
C ALA A 677 -36.31 45.25 13.95
N HIS A 678 -37.22 44.44 13.36
CA HIS A 678 -37.46 44.38 11.90
C HIS A 678 -38.15 45.68 11.43
N PRO A 679 -38.06 46.05 10.13
CA PRO A 679 -39.23 45.82 9.26
C PRO A 679 -38.95 45.50 7.76
N SER A 680 -39.70 44.52 7.24
CA SER A 680 -40.53 44.56 6.00
C SER A 680 -40.02 45.11 4.62
N PHE A 681 -40.10 44.23 3.60
CA PHE A 681 -40.26 44.49 2.13
C PHE A 681 -39.03 45.16 1.42
N VAL A 682 -38.81 45.12 0.09
CA VAL A 682 -39.64 44.86 -1.14
C VAL A 682 -38.96 43.79 -2.05
N ALA A 683 -39.56 43.37 -3.18
CA ALA A 683 -39.18 42.18 -3.98
C ALA A 683 -38.89 42.39 -5.49
N ALA A 684 -38.19 41.41 -6.08
CA ALA A 684 -38.06 41.05 -7.52
C ALA A 684 -37.34 42.05 -8.48
N PRO A 685 -36.92 41.64 -9.71
CA PRO A 685 -36.72 40.29 -10.30
C PRO A 685 -35.20 39.99 -10.54
N GLY A 686 -34.73 38.90 -11.16
CA GLY A 686 -35.37 37.67 -11.68
C GLY A 686 -35.05 37.38 -13.18
N TYR A 687 -34.37 36.27 -13.50
CA TYR A 687 -34.13 35.79 -14.89
C TYR A 687 -34.05 34.25 -14.97
N ARG A 688 -34.66 33.65 -16.01
CA ARG A 688 -34.53 32.22 -16.40
C ARG A 688 -34.71 32.09 -17.91
N PRO A 689 -33.83 31.40 -18.66
CA PRO A 689 -34.10 31.02 -20.04
C PRO A 689 -34.88 29.70 -20.10
N SER A 690 -36.03 29.68 -20.78
CA SER A 690 -36.76 28.47 -21.13
C SER A 690 -36.75 28.26 -22.64
N PHE A 691 -36.13 27.18 -23.12
CA PHE A 691 -36.24 26.77 -24.51
C PHE A 691 -37.54 26.01 -24.75
N VAL A 692 -38.27 26.41 -25.80
CA VAL A 692 -39.52 25.78 -26.25
C VAL A 692 -39.23 24.94 -27.49
N ALA A 693 -39.64 23.68 -27.47
CA ALA A 693 -39.72 22.83 -28.66
C ALA A 693 -41.16 22.79 -29.19
N ALA A 694 -41.32 22.60 -30.50
CA ALA A 694 -42.60 22.58 -31.21
C ALA A 694 -42.46 21.79 -32.52
N PRO A 695 -43.56 21.43 -33.21
CA PRO A 695 -44.77 20.77 -32.69
C PRO A 695 -45.20 19.56 -33.59
N MET A 696 -46.43 19.05 -33.40
CA MET A 696 -47.14 18.04 -34.23
C MET A 696 -46.64 16.57 -34.08
N GLN A 697 -47.46 15.51 -34.32
CA GLN A 697 -48.86 15.47 -34.78
C GLN A 697 -49.69 14.30 -34.18
N GLN A 698 -50.92 14.64 -33.75
CA GLN A 698 -52.20 13.93 -33.74
C GLN A 698 -52.38 12.38 -33.83
N VAL A 699 -53.29 11.93 -32.94
CA VAL A 699 -54.42 10.98 -33.15
C VAL A 699 -54.12 9.48 -33.29
N GLY A 700 -54.82 8.71 -32.45
CA GLY A 700 -54.82 7.25 -32.33
C GLY A 700 -55.61 6.85 -31.07
#